data_AF-A0A2H6KKM2-F1
#
_entry.id   AF-A0A2H6KKM2-F1
#
_cell.length_a   1.000
_cell.length_b   1.000
_cell.length_c   1.000
_cell.angle_alpha   90.00
_cell.angle_beta   90.00
_cell.angle_gamma   90.00
#
_symmetry.space_group_name_H-M   'P 1'
#
loop_
_entity.id
_entity.type
_entity.pdbx_description
1 polymer ?
#
loop_
_entity_poly.entity_id
_entity_poly.type
_entity_poly.pdbx_seq_one_letter_code
_entity_poly.pdbx_strand_id
1 'polypeptide(L)'
;MLCWLSGFYFNPMYEKVKEQFNGLFDKDIKQLAVVVPDREKHTKTENLKASDLHTPLQQVCLRSQLTLTAILGHGHPDGRYACDFRTNIDNLLYPYAPSQCLDMLVDILKRVCQQTYFLYLQCNNSRIRGGWADCHYGRYVGGSSWDCNERQCPNEQCNLRPNQRADQSANQGTNQKCNQHPKCGVKSPLQSFLEDGLPGFLPHTFTTPGCKLTCSLGNHFGKPCLTPMGFADIGIVASHTQKGAYLLGELKHFCGPDSKLNKLCSYLNCLLRVAPQTLGDMLAFYHRLLRFWGDTKKTSVLKSVAFDEAVRKANFGNKETKLDVTFIHQYDSHSSNTHKNGDLFSLIICNKNENPAVPCGPYLQPLSLECCDTFSGKHSGNYLSWVVYITETFYDLLKKLYEDCCGKCNKPGTRCYDKCCDSQCKINFSYGTGNTPKQLKDVNHEDGCTSIVKCKNIHPTLYAYGFTFKSPHGLSGEKRKEMKRTCQDFCTALEKVVKDGSVLYDLVHKHIPQFLFDIREKFIWTLVALWSLSLLYLLHIAVVRLDVLRIRSHLKSPSSHRIAAQSLLAVARVGKIASVKQVLLTVIVPSRVICVSLNHPLTHPPTQPPTHSPNHSLNHQLTHPLNHPPTHSLIHPLSSLFHWSLRSLPFTPPSPPPSASFTQILIFHIFPPPPKPPYLNPSSSLIAFFRPFLPSPCPPTSLAALLPP
;
A
#
# COMPACT_ATOMS: atom_id res chain seq x y z
N MET A 1 3.56 -20.48 3.55
CA MET A 1 4.66 -19.84 2.78
C MET A 1 6.05 -20.28 3.21
N LEU A 2 6.40 -20.30 4.51
CA LEU A 2 7.73 -20.76 4.96
C LEU A 2 8.09 -22.16 4.43
N CYS A 3 7.13 -23.09 4.34
CA CYS A 3 7.34 -24.43 3.76
C CYS A 3 7.78 -24.37 2.28
N TRP A 4 7.25 -23.41 1.50
CA TRP A 4 7.63 -23.19 0.11
C TRP A 4 9.08 -22.72 0.02
N LEU A 5 9.48 -21.75 0.85
CA LEU A 5 10.88 -21.28 0.90
C LEU A 5 11.85 -22.38 1.36
N SER A 6 11.43 -23.22 2.31
CA SER A 6 12.21 -24.36 2.81
C SER A 6 12.39 -25.46 1.75
N GLY A 7 11.30 -25.84 1.06
CA GLY A 7 11.34 -26.81 -0.04
C GLY A 7 12.03 -26.28 -1.31
N PHE A 8 11.96 -24.97 -1.58
CA PHE A 8 12.51 -24.34 -2.78
C PHE A 8 14.00 -24.65 -2.98
N TYR A 9 14.80 -24.69 -1.91
CA TYR A 9 16.24 -24.99 -1.97
C TYR A 9 16.57 -26.38 -2.52
N PHE A 10 15.64 -27.34 -2.37
CA PHE A 10 15.79 -28.71 -2.85
C PHE A 10 15.04 -28.96 -4.16
N ASN A 11 14.41 -27.92 -4.73
CA ASN A 11 13.65 -28.02 -5.98
C ASN A 11 14.55 -27.75 -7.20
N PRO A 12 14.42 -28.48 -8.33
CA PRO A 12 15.17 -28.22 -9.56
C PRO A 12 15.01 -26.81 -10.18
N MET A 13 14.03 -26.02 -9.74
CA MET A 13 13.88 -24.62 -10.12
C MET A 13 14.85 -23.67 -9.40
N TYR A 14 15.49 -24.10 -8.29
CA TYR A 14 16.38 -23.25 -7.48
C TYR A 14 17.54 -22.65 -8.28
N GLU A 15 18.31 -23.51 -8.97
CA GLU A 15 19.44 -23.08 -9.80
C GLU A 15 18.97 -22.27 -11.02
N LYS A 16 17.88 -22.69 -11.66
CA LYS A 16 17.29 -21.97 -12.80
C LYS A 16 16.85 -20.54 -12.43
N VAL A 17 16.38 -20.32 -11.19
CA VAL A 17 16.01 -18.99 -10.68
C VAL A 17 17.26 -18.17 -10.30
N LYS A 18 18.32 -18.80 -9.76
CA LYS A 18 19.61 -18.13 -9.57
C LYS A 18 20.20 -17.64 -10.90
N GLU A 19 20.10 -18.44 -11.96
CA GLU A 19 20.49 -18.02 -13.31
C GLU A 19 19.72 -16.77 -13.78
N GLN A 20 18.41 -16.68 -13.49
CA GLN A 20 17.61 -15.49 -13.83
C GLN A 20 18.10 -14.20 -13.17
N PHE A 21 18.80 -14.25 -12.03
CA PHE A 21 19.33 -13.04 -11.40
C PHE A 21 20.29 -12.27 -12.31
N ASN A 22 21.00 -12.95 -13.23
CA ASN A 22 21.83 -12.27 -14.24
C ASN A 22 21.01 -11.37 -15.17
N GLY A 23 19.76 -11.76 -15.47
CA GLY A 23 18.82 -10.98 -16.28
C GLY A 23 18.24 -9.75 -15.58
N LEU A 24 18.50 -9.56 -14.28
CA LEU A 24 18.14 -8.34 -13.55
C LEU A 24 19.17 -7.21 -13.73
N PHE A 25 20.33 -7.51 -14.31
CA PHE A 25 21.41 -6.56 -14.53
C PHE A 25 21.50 -6.13 -16.01
N ASP A 26 22.20 -5.02 -16.21
CA ASP A 26 22.59 -4.54 -17.52
C ASP A 26 23.54 -5.55 -18.19
N LYS A 27 23.29 -5.91 -19.46
CA LYS A 27 23.98 -7.03 -20.14
C LYS A 27 25.49 -6.85 -20.22
N ASP A 28 25.93 -5.61 -20.41
CA ASP A 28 27.33 -5.28 -20.66
C ASP A 28 28.07 -5.03 -19.34
N ILE A 29 27.41 -4.33 -18.41
CA ILE A 29 28.01 -3.91 -17.12
C ILE A 29 27.94 -5.02 -16.07
N LYS A 30 26.88 -5.85 -16.06
CA LYS A 30 26.64 -7.00 -15.16
C LYS A 30 26.69 -6.70 -13.64
N GLN A 31 26.70 -5.43 -13.27
CA GLN A 31 26.66 -4.95 -11.89
C GLN A 31 25.88 -3.63 -11.78
N LEU A 32 25.40 -3.29 -10.59
CA LEU A 32 24.69 -2.04 -10.31
C LEU A 32 25.29 -1.34 -9.08
N ALA A 33 25.75 -0.10 -9.26
CA ALA A 33 26.16 0.74 -8.14
C ALA A 33 24.94 1.09 -7.28
N VAL A 34 24.97 0.72 -6.01
CA VAL A 34 23.90 0.93 -5.03
C VAL A 34 24.43 1.56 -3.74
N VAL A 35 23.62 2.40 -3.12
CA VAL A 35 23.80 2.86 -1.74
C VAL A 35 23.02 1.91 -0.83
N VAL A 36 23.69 1.39 0.20
CA VAL A 36 23.13 0.52 1.24
C VAL A 36 23.42 1.10 2.63
N PRO A 37 22.62 0.79 3.67
CA PRO A 37 23.02 1.05 5.04
C PRO A 37 24.33 0.33 5.37
N ASP A 38 25.16 0.98 6.19
CA ASP A 38 26.24 0.32 6.91
C ASP A 38 25.89 0.24 8.42
N ARG A 39 26.79 -0.33 9.23
CA ARG A 39 26.67 -0.33 10.70
C ARG A 39 26.39 1.06 11.25
N GLU A 40 25.69 1.09 12.40
CA GLU A 40 24.87 2.21 12.86
C GLU A 40 25.35 3.62 12.46
N LYS A 41 24.53 4.28 11.63
CA LYS A 41 24.56 5.71 11.25
C LYS A 41 25.36 6.09 9.99
N HIS A 42 25.89 5.14 9.23
CA HIS A 42 26.49 5.43 7.91
C HIS A 42 25.75 4.73 6.76
N THR A 43 26.01 5.16 5.52
CA THR A 43 25.69 4.40 4.31
C THR A 43 26.96 4.23 3.48
N LYS A 44 27.01 3.20 2.65
CA LYS A 44 28.16 2.87 1.80
C LYS A 44 27.69 2.54 0.38
N THR A 45 28.59 2.73 -0.58
CA THR A 45 28.37 2.34 -1.97
C THR A 45 28.89 0.92 -2.20
N GLU A 46 28.04 0.03 -2.69
CA GLU A 46 28.40 -1.33 -3.12
C GLU A 46 28.11 -1.49 -4.62
N ASN A 47 28.90 -2.32 -5.32
CA ASN A 47 28.61 -2.71 -6.71
C ASN A 47 27.93 -4.07 -6.71
N LEU A 48 26.60 -4.06 -6.67
CA LEU A 48 25.74 -5.24 -6.57
C LEU A 48 25.81 -6.11 -7.83
N LYS A 49 25.95 -7.43 -7.66
CA LYS A 49 26.03 -8.46 -8.70
C LYS A 49 25.05 -9.60 -8.43
N ALA A 50 24.76 -10.42 -9.45
CA ALA A 50 23.87 -11.59 -9.32
C ALA A 50 24.32 -12.58 -8.23
N SER A 51 25.64 -12.77 -8.08
CA SER A 51 26.27 -13.57 -7.01
C SER A 51 25.79 -13.18 -5.60
N ASP A 52 25.53 -11.90 -5.38
CA ASP A 52 25.28 -11.35 -4.05
C ASP A 52 23.85 -11.63 -3.57
N LEU A 53 22.98 -12.11 -4.47
CA LEU A 53 21.64 -12.61 -4.18
C LEU A 53 21.64 -14.11 -3.81
N HIS A 54 22.67 -14.88 -4.21
CA HIS A 54 22.72 -16.32 -3.97
C HIS A 54 22.78 -16.67 -2.47
N THR A 55 23.73 -16.09 -1.74
CA THR A 55 23.91 -16.39 -0.30
C THR A 55 22.72 -15.91 0.54
N PRO A 56 22.12 -14.72 0.30
CA PRO A 56 20.86 -14.36 0.95
C PRO A 56 19.71 -15.31 0.65
N LEU A 57 19.52 -15.73 -0.61
CA LEU A 57 18.46 -16.68 -0.99
C LEU A 57 18.62 -18.02 -0.25
N GLN A 58 19.81 -18.62 -0.29
CA GLN A 58 20.12 -19.85 0.45
C GLN A 58 19.81 -19.71 1.95
N GLN A 59 20.25 -18.61 2.57
CA GLN A 59 20.01 -18.37 4.00
C GLN A 59 18.53 -18.17 4.34
N VAL A 60 17.74 -17.55 3.46
CA VAL A 60 16.28 -17.44 3.64
C VAL A 60 15.61 -18.81 3.57
N CYS A 61 15.96 -19.65 2.59
CA CYS A 61 15.40 -20.99 2.47
C CYS A 61 15.70 -21.84 3.72
N LEU A 62 16.98 -21.92 4.11
CA LEU A 62 17.41 -22.70 5.27
C LEU A 62 16.80 -22.20 6.59
N ARG A 63 16.72 -20.88 6.80
CA ARG A 63 16.12 -20.30 8.02
C ARG A 63 14.59 -20.31 8.02
N SER A 64 13.93 -20.48 6.86
CA SER A 64 12.49 -20.74 6.82
C SER A 64 12.13 -22.06 7.49
N GLN A 65 12.99 -23.09 7.36
CA GLN A 65 12.86 -24.33 8.12
C GLN A 65 13.04 -24.09 9.62
N LEU A 66 14.12 -23.41 10.04
CA LEU A 66 14.38 -23.14 11.47
C LEU A 66 13.24 -22.34 12.11
N THR A 67 12.65 -21.40 11.37
CA THR A 67 11.47 -20.64 11.80
C THR A 67 10.24 -21.55 11.98
N LEU A 68 10.03 -22.52 11.08
CA LEU A 68 8.97 -23.54 11.24
C LEU A 68 9.22 -24.44 12.45
N THR A 69 10.44 -24.92 12.66
CA THR A 69 10.83 -25.72 13.83
C THR A 69 10.68 -24.92 15.14
N ALA A 70 10.95 -23.62 15.13
CA ALA A 70 10.72 -22.75 16.30
C ALA A 70 9.22 -22.62 16.63
N ILE A 71 8.36 -22.54 15.62
CA ILE A 71 6.91 -22.42 15.79
C ILE A 71 6.30 -23.78 16.21
N LEU A 72 6.50 -24.83 15.41
CA LEU A 72 5.84 -26.13 15.57
C LEU A 72 6.61 -27.14 16.44
N GLY A 73 7.90 -26.94 16.67
CA GLY A 73 8.76 -27.92 17.32
C GLY A 73 9.37 -28.93 16.34
N HIS A 74 9.81 -30.08 16.86
CA HIS A 74 10.60 -31.06 16.10
C HIS A 74 9.77 -32.15 15.44
N GLY A 75 8.59 -32.46 15.96
CA GLY A 75 7.67 -33.45 15.37
C GLY A 75 6.64 -34.00 16.35
N HIS A 76 5.46 -34.31 15.85
CA HIS A 76 4.31 -34.77 16.62
C HIS A 76 3.47 -35.74 15.76
N PRO A 77 2.89 -36.82 16.32
CA PRO A 77 2.16 -37.82 15.51
C PRO A 77 0.95 -37.26 14.75
N ASP A 78 0.25 -36.28 15.33
CA ASP A 78 -0.91 -35.61 14.71
C ASP A 78 -0.46 -34.37 13.89
N GLY A 79 0.84 -34.21 13.66
CA GLY A 79 1.47 -33.02 13.06
C GLY A 79 2.53 -33.36 12.01
N ARG A 80 3.57 -32.53 11.92
CA ARG A 80 4.67 -32.70 10.95
C ARG A 80 6.03 -32.78 11.64
N TYR A 81 6.89 -33.69 11.19
CA TYR A 81 8.28 -33.77 11.65
C TYR A 81 9.13 -32.73 10.92
N ALA A 82 10.10 -32.14 11.63
CA ALA A 82 10.84 -30.98 11.13
C ALA A 82 11.74 -31.27 9.91
N CYS A 83 12.01 -32.55 9.61
CA CYS A 83 12.62 -33.01 8.37
C CYS A 83 11.73 -32.76 7.14
N ASP A 84 10.42 -32.95 7.27
CA ASP A 84 9.47 -32.96 6.15
C ASP A 84 9.16 -31.56 5.62
N PHE A 85 9.55 -30.51 6.34
CA PHE A 85 9.54 -29.14 5.84
C PHE A 85 10.42 -28.94 4.59
N ARG A 86 11.30 -29.90 4.25
CA ARG A 86 12.16 -29.88 3.04
C ARG A 86 11.63 -30.70 1.87
N THR A 87 10.71 -31.64 2.09
CA THR A 87 10.35 -32.69 1.10
C THR A 87 9.23 -32.31 0.14
N ASN A 88 8.64 -31.12 0.29
CA ASN A 88 7.48 -30.64 -0.48
C ASN A 88 6.26 -31.58 -0.46
N ILE A 89 6.03 -32.28 0.65
CA ILE A 89 4.94 -33.25 0.83
C ILE A 89 3.54 -32.68 0.55
N ASP A 90 3.34 -31.36 0.70
CA ASP A 90 2.08 -30.67 0.36
C ASP A 90 1.87 -30.47 -1.16
N ASN A 91 2.79 -30.95 -2.00
CA ASN A 91 2.81 -30.73 -3.45
C ASN A 91 2.70 -29.24 -3.85
N LEU A 92 3.40 -28.35 -3.13
CA LEU A 92 3.35 -26.92 -3.41
C LEU A 92 3.86 -26.62 -4.82
N LEU A 93 3.16 -25.71 -5.50
CA LEU A 93 3.47 -25.31 -6.88
C LEU A 93 4.80 -24.54 -6.96
N TYR A 94 5.71 -25.02 -7.80
CA TYR A 94 6.85 -24.26 -8.30
C TYR A 94 6.68 -24.10 -9.82
N PRO A 95 6.51 -22.88 -10.36
CA PRO A 95 6.28 -22.68 -11.79
C PRO A 95 7.44 -23.20 -12.65
N TYR A 96 7.13 -23.97 -13.69
CA TYR A 96 8.14 -24.55 -14.61
C TYR A 96 8.95 -23.48 -15.37
N ALA A 97 8.39 -22.28 -15.57
CA ALA A 97 9.08 -21.14 -16.17
C ALA A 97 9.92 -20.39 -15.11
N PRO A 98 11.26 -20.25 -15.28
CA PRO A 98 12.12 -19.63 -14.27
C PRO A 98 11.74 -18.19 -13.91
N SER A 99 11.26 -17.39 -14.87
CA SER A 99 10.77 -16.03 -14.64
C SER A 99 9.52 -16.00 -13.76
N GLN A 100 8.53 -16.85 -14.04
CA GLN A 100 7.31 -16.96 -13.22
C GLN A 100 7.62 -17.48 -11.80
N CYS A 101 8.61 -18.37 -11.67
CA CYS A 101 9.08 -18.84 -10.37
C CYS A 101 9.83 -17.74 -9.60
N LEU A 102 10.55 -16.84 -10.28
CA LEU A 102 11.15 -15.65 -9.67
C LEU A 102 10.08 -14.63 -9.23
N ASP A 103 9.06 -14.37 -10.04
CA ASP A 103 7.94 -13.49 -9.67
C ASP A 103 7.20 -14.03 -8.42
N MET A 104 6.93 -15.33 -8.37
CA MET A 104 6.32 -16.01 -7.22
C MET A 104 7.22 -15.97 -5.97
N LEU A 105 8.53 -16.18 -6.13
CA LEU A 105 9.52 -16.01 -5.07
C LEU A 105 9.48 -14.58 -4.51
N VAL A 106 9.42 -13.54 -5.36
CA VAL A 106 9.40 -12.14 -4.93
C VAL A 106 8.14 -11.78 -4.13
N ASP A 107 6.96 -12.27 -4.52
CA ASP A 107 5.71 -12.06 -3.75
C ASP A 107 5.75 -12.80 -2.40
N ILE A 108 6.22 -14.06 -2.37
CA ILE A 108 6.37 -14.83 -1.14
C ILE A 108 7.38 -14.18 -0.19
N LEU A 109 8.54 -13.75 -0.67
CA LEU A 109 9.57 -13.07 0.13
C LEU A 109 9.02 -11.79 0.80
N LYS A 110 8.21 -11.01 0.08
CA LYS A 110 7.58 -9.78 0.61
C LYS A 110 6.56 -10.06 1.70
N ARG A 111 5.67 -11.03 1.48
CA ARG A 111 4.66 -11.44 2.48
C ARG A 111 5.31 -12.01 3.73
N VAL A 112 6.34 -12.83 3.56
CA VAL A 112 7.12 -13.38 4.67
C VAL A 112 7.92 -12.28 5.41
N CYS A 113 8.53 -11.32 4.70
CA CYS A 113 9.12 -10.10 5.30
C CYS A 113 8.08 -9.40 6.21
N GLN A 114 6.91 -9.03 5.67
CA GLN A 114 5.88 -8.31 6.42
C GLN A 114 5.39 -9.08 7.66
N GLN A 115 5.05 -10.37 7.52
CA GLN A 115 4.48 -11.17 8.60
C GLN A 115 5.50 -11.47 9.70
N THR A 116 6.68 -11.96 9.34
CA THR A 116 7.70 -12.32 10.33
C THR A 116 8.33 -11.12 11.00
N TYR A 117 8.47 -9.98 10.30
CA TYR A 117 8.97 -8.74 10.91
C TYR A 117 7.97 -8.12 11.89
N PHE A 118 6.66 -8.19 11.63
CA PHE A 118 5.66 -7.82 12.64
C PHE A 118 5.78 -8.70 13.90
N LEU A 119 5.86 -10.02 13.71
CA LEU A 119 5.99 -10.99 14.80
C LEU A 119 7.27 -10.75 15.62
N TYR A 120 8.40 -10.49 14.95
CA TYR A 120 9.66 -10.07 15.56
C TYR A 120 9.48 -8.82 16.43
N LEU A 121 8.83 -7.78 15.92
CA LEU A 121 8.61 -6.54 16.68
C LEU A 121 7.68 -6.73 17.89
N GLN A 122 6.69 -7.62 17.83
CA GLN A 122 5.88 -7.96 19.00
C GLN A 122 6.67 -8.79 20.02
N CYS A 123 7.33 -9.86 19.61
CA CYS A 123 8.13 -10.72 20.48
C CYS A 123 9.36 -10.00 21.09
N ASN A 124 9.80 -8.87 20.51
CA ASN A 124 10.85 -8.00 21.04
C ASN A 124 10.39 -7.05 22.17
N ASN A 125 9.09 -7.06 22.52
CA ASN A 125 8.54 -6.22 23.59
C ASN A 125 7.86 -7.08 24.67
N SER A 126 7.95 -6.65 25.93
CA SER A 126 7.29 -7.30 27.07
C SER A 126 5.79 -6.97 27.12
N ARG A 127 5.02 -7.81 27.82
CA ARG A 127 3.56 -7.69 28.02
C ARG A 127 3.14 -6.33 28.60
N ILE A 128 3.97 -5.73 29.45
CA ILE A 128 3.73 -4.42 30.09
C ILE A 128 3.58 -3.31 29.04
N ARG A 129 4.30 -3.46 27.92
CA ARG A 129 4.38 -2.55 26.77
C ARG A 129 3.41 -2.94 25.63
N GLY A 130 2.57 -3.96 25.84
CA GLY A 130 1.69 -4.53 24.80
C GLY A 130 2.37 -5.55 23.87
N GLY A 131 3.59 -5.99 24.17
CA GLY A 131 4.32 -6.98 23.37
C GLY A 131 4.14 -8.43 23.82
N TRP A 132 4.77 -9.35 23.09
CA TRP A 132 4.55 -10.81 23.19
C TRP A 132 5.74 -11.62 23.73
N ALA A 133 6.84 -11.00 24.18
CA ALA A 133 8.02 -11.70 24.68
C ALA A 133 7.70 -12.74 25.78
N ASP A 134 6.85 -12.35 26.73
CA ASP A 134 6.50 -13.15 27.90
C ASP A 134 5.45 -14.24 27.59
N CYS A 135 4.82 -14.17 26.42
CA CYS A 135 3.58 -14.86 26.12
C CYS A 135 3.82 -16.26 25.58
N HIS A 136 3.07 -17.24 26.08
CA HIS A 136 3.21 -18.63 25.67
C HIS A 136 2.62 -18.88 24.27
N TYR A 137 3.12 -19.91 23.58
CA TYR A 137 2.54 -20.44 22.35
C TYR A 137 2.91 -21.92 22.17
N GLY A 138 2.29 -22.59 21.20
CA GLY A 138 2.51 -24.01 20.90
C GLY A 138 1.45 -24.89 21.54
N ARG A 139 1.83 -26.13 21.86
CA ARG A 139 0.92 -27.18 22.34
C ARG A 139 0.24 -26.77 23.66
N TYR A 140 -1.05 -27.11 23.78
CA TYR A 140 -1.90 -26.84 24.94
C TYR A 140 -2.08 -25.36 25.33
N VAL A 141 -1.59 -24.42 24.51
CA VAL A 141 -1.93 -23.00 24.61
C VAL A 141 -3.20 -22.76 23.80
N GLY A 142 -4.09 -21.91 24.29
CA GLY A 142 -5.25 -21.44 23.53
C GLY A 142 -5.13 -19.98 23.14
N GLY A 143 -5.86 -19.55 22.12
CA GLY A 143 -5.96 -18.14 21.78
C GLY A 143 -6.52 -17.25 22.91
N SER A 144 -6.01 -16.01 23.02
CA SER A 144 -6.70 -14.88 23.67
C SER A 144 -6.69 -13.64 22.78
N SER A 145 -7.72 -12.79 22.94
CA SER A 145 -7.93 -11.64 22.06
C SER A 145 -7.00 -10.45 22.30
N TRP A 146 -6.18 -10.42 23.37
CA TRP A 146 -5.27 -9.30 23.63
C TRP A 146 -4.23 -9.56 24.73
N ASP A 147 -4.66 -10.16 25.85
CA ASP A 147 -3.87 -10.22 27.08
C ASP A 147 -3.36 -11.65 27.31
N CYS A 148 -2.07 -11.79 27.64
CA CYS A 148 -1.42 -13.09 27.89
C CYS A 148 -1.63 -13.53 29.34
N ASN A 149 -2.00 -14.80 29.57
CA ASN A 149 -2.19 -15.31 30.94
C ASN A 149 -0.86 -15.31 31.73
N GLU A 150 -0.85 -14.65 32.90
CA GLU A 150 0.29 -14.69 33.83
C GLU A 150 0.46 -16.05 34.52
N ARG A 151 -0.65 -16.77 34.68
CA ARG A 151 -0.71 -18.05 35.38
C ARG A 151 -0.87 -19.18 34.36
N GLN A 152 0.13 -20.05 34.31
CA GLN A 152 -0.15 -21.48 34.17
C GLN A 152 -0.96 -21.88 35.41
N CYS A 153 -1.92 -22.81 35.30
CA CYS A 153 -2.54 -23.36 36.51
C CYS A 153 -1.40 -23.87 37.40
N PRO A 154 -1.42 -23.64 38.73
CA PRO A 154 -0.56 -24.42 39.59
C PRO A 154 -0.83 -25.90 39.29
N ASN A 155 0.22 -26.70 39.20
CA ASN A 155 0.08 -28.10 39.57
C ASN A 155 -0.19 -28.09 41.07
N GLU A 156 -1.45 -27.84 41.45
CA GLU A 156 -1.94 -28.29 42.74
C GLU A 156 -1.82 -29.80 42.69
N GLN A 157 -0.73 -30.30 43.27
CA GLN A 157 -0.75 -31.59 43.93
C GLN A 157 -1.98 -31.54 44.82
N CYS A 158 -3.03 -32.27 44.44
CA CYS A 158 -4.18 -32.49 45.30
C CYS A 158 -3.72 -33.34 46.48
N ASN A 159 -3.03 -32.69 47.41
CA ASN A 159 -2.68 -33.20 48.73
C ASN A 159 -3.98 -33.25 49.51
N LEU A 160 -4.79 -34.25 49.17
CA LEU A 160 -6.03 -34.62 49.84
C LEU A 160 -5.69 -34.76 51.32
N ARG A 161 -6.06 -33.75 52.11
CA ARG A 161 -5.95 -33.84 53.56
C ARG A 161 -6.79 -35.05 53.98
N PRO A 162 -6.30 -35.98 54.83
CA PRO A 162 -6.91 -37.30 55.02
C PRO A 162 -8.40 -37.35 55.41
N ASN A 163 -8.97 -36.21 55.84
CA ASN A 163 -10.30 -36.13 56.43
C ASN A 163 -11.36 -35.39 55.58
N GLN A 164 -11.09 -35.02 54.31
CA GLN A 164 -12.13 -34.47 53.44
C GLN A 164 -12.95 -35.59 52.77
N ARG A 165 -13.94 -36.10 53.52
CA ARG A 165 -15.09 -36.79 52.91
C ARG A 165 -15.93 -35.77 52.14
N ALA A 166 -16.03 -35.94 50.84
CA ALA A 166 -16.98 -35.24 49.99
C ALA A 166 -18.01 -36.26 49.51
N ASP A 167 -19.17 -36.28 50.16
CA ASP A 167 -20.21 -37.29 49.93
C ASP A 167 -20.94 -37.00 48.61
N GLN A 168 -20.38 -37.47 47.49
CA GLN A 168 -20.98 -37.34 46.14
C GLN A 168 -21.70 -38.63 45.74
N SER A 169 -22.95 -38.77 46.20
CA SER A 169 -23.84 -39.88 45.90
C SER A 169 -24.58 -39.72 44.56
N ALA A 170 -23.88 -39.93 43.43
CA ALA A 170 -24.54 -40.14 42.14
C ALA A 170 -23.67 -40.98 41.17
N ASN A 171 -24.20 -42.14 40.77
CA ASN A 171 -23.63 -43.12 39.84
C ASN A 171 -22.77 -42.53 38.70
N GLN A 172 -21.44 -42.70 38.76
CA GLN A 172 -20.53 -42.54 37.62
C GLN A 172 -19.66 -43.79 37.48
N GLY A 173 -19.45 -44.23 36.23
CA GLY A 173 -18.82 -45.52 35.92
C GLY A 173 -17.36 -45.62 36.35
N THR A 174 -16.94 -46.83 36.72
CA THR A 174 -15.65 -47.19 37.33
C THR A 174 -14.43 -47.11 36.39
N ASN A 175 -14.30 -46.02 35.63
CA ASN A 175 -13.18 -45.82 34.69
C ASN A 175 -12.72 -44.36 34.49
N GLN A 176 -13.09 -43.44 35.38
CA GLN A 176 -12.54 -42.08 35.37
C GLN A 176 -11.09 -42.07 35.87
N LYS A 177 -10.14 -41.90 34.94
CA LYS A 177 -8.75 -41.55 35.26
C LYS A 177 -8.73 -40.15 35.88
N CYS A 178 -8.04 -39.98 37.01
CA CYS A 178 -8.08 -38.79 37.90
C CYS A 178 -7.61 -37.44 37.31
N ASN A 179 -7.41 -37.35 35.99
CA ASN A 179 -6.88 -36.17 35.29
C ASN A 179 -7.99 -35.34 34.61
N GLN A 180 -9.25 -35.45 35.05
CA GLN A 180 -10.41 -34.73 34.48
C GLN A 180 -10.72 -33.38 35.17
N HIS A 181 -9.74 -32.74 35.81
CA HIS A 181 -9.88 -31.30 36.04
C HIS A 181 -9.96 -30.56 34.69
N PRO A 182 -10.87 -29.58 34.51
CA PRO A 182 -10.86 -28.72 33.35
C PRO A 182 -9.51 -27.99 33.26
N LYS A 183 -8.68 -28.35 32.27
CA LYS A 183 -7.39 -27.69 32.04
C LYS A 183 -7.64 -26.18 31.89
N CYS A 184 -7.16 -25.38 32.85
CA CYS A 184 -7.26 -23.93 32.75
C CYS A 184 -6.29 -23.47 31.65
N GLY A 185 -6.80 -23.36 30.41
CA GLY A 185 -5.96 -23.16 29.24
C GLY A 185 -5.09 -21.90 29.39
N VAL A 186 -3.78 -22.04 29.23
CA VAL A 186 -2.88 -20.89 29.11
C VAL A 186 -3.29 -20.15 27.84
N LYS A 187 -3.84 -18.95 27.98
CA LYS A 187 -4.31 -18.16 26.81
C LYS A 187 -3.29 -17.10 26.39
N SER A 188 -3.20 -16.89 25.07
CA SER A 188 -2.19 -16.00 24.48
C SER A 188 -2.63 -15.32 23.17
N PRO A 189 -2.35 -14.01 22.98
CA PRO A 189 -2.55 -13.31 21.71
C PRO A 189 -1.50 -13.71 20.66
N LEU A 190 -0.30 -14.15 21.08
CA LEU A 190 0.70 -14.71 20.18
C LEU A 190 0.21 -16.03 19.59
N GLN A 191 -0.44 -16.87 20.41
CA GLN A 191 -1.12 -18.08 19.95
C GLN A 191 -2.24 -17.70 18.95
N SER A 192 -3.15 -16.79 19.32
CA SER A 192 -4.21 -16.32 18.40
C SER A 192 -3.69 -15.71 17.09
N PHE A 193 -2.50 -15.10 17.08
CA PHE A 193 -1.92 -14.57 15.84
C PHE A 193 -1.34 -15.66 14.94
N LEU A 194 -0.77 -16.73 15.53
CA LEU A 194 -0.31 -17.91 14.78
C LEU A 194 -1.50 -18.74 14.25
N GLU A 195 -2.57 -18.84 15.05
CA GLU A 195 -3.85 -19.50 14.73
C GLU A 195 -4.76 -18.65 13.81
N ASP A 196 -4.31 -17.48 13.33
CA ASP A 196 -5.06 -16.52 12.52
C ASP A 196 -6.35 -15.94 13.16
N GLY A 197 -6.64 -16.29 14.41
CA GLY A 197 -7.83 -15.89 15.18
C GLY A 197 -7.73 -14.57 15.96
N LEU A 198 -6.62 -13.81 15.88
CA LEU A 198 -6.46 -12.55 16.62
C LEU A 198 -7.34 -11.43 16.04
N PRO A 199 -8.32 -10.88 16.79
CA PRO A 199 -9.33 -9.98 16.22
C PRO A 199 -8.73 -8.72 15.58
N GLY A 200 -9.11 -8.46 14.32
CA GLY A 200 -8.71 -7.28 13.56
C GLY A 200 -7.35 -7.37 12.84
N PHE A 201 -6.59 -8.46 12.99
CA PHE A 201 -5.32 -8.63 12.28
C PHE A 201 -5.46 -9.31 10.91
N LEU A 202 -6.57 -9.98 10.62
CA LEU A 202 -6.89 -10.49 9.29
C LEU A 202 -8.29 -10.03 8.84
N PRO A 203 -8.38 -9.17 7.80
CA PRO A 203 -9.65 -8.62 7.34
C PRO A 203 -10.28 -9.37 6.16
N HIS A 204 -9.71 -10.51 5.72
CA HIS A 204 -10.23 -11.30 4.58
C HIS A 204 -9.72 -12.75 4.56
N THR A 205 -10.45 -13.60 3.83
CA THR A 205 -10.07 -14.97 3.49
C THR A 205 -9.39 -15.05 2.12
N PHE A 206 -8.50 -16.03 1.96
CA PHE A 206 -7.74 -16.29 0.72
C PHE A 206 -8.35 -17.45 -0.07
N THR A 207 -8.49 -17.25 -1.38
CA THR A 207 -8.96 -18.29 -2.32
C THR A 207 -7.82 -18.74 -3.22
N THR A 208 -7.21 -19.87 -2.82
CA THR A 208 -6.15 -20.67 -3.49
C THR A 208 -4.79 -19.99 -3.86
N PRO A 209 -3.65 -20.70 -3.70
CA PRO A 209 -2.34 -20.19 -4.06
C PRO A 209 -1.99 -20.44 -5.54
N GLY A 210 -2.50 -19.58 -6.43
CA GLY A 210 -2.02 -19.48 -7.82
C GLY A 210 -0.77 -18.58 -7.96
N CYS A 211 -0.23 -18.45 -9.18
CA CYS A 211 0.88 -17.52 -9.50
C CYS A 211 0.55 -16.03 -9.24
N LYS A 212 -0.71 -15.72 -8.96
CA LYS A 212 -1.17 -14.46 -8.38
C LYS A 212 -2.19 -14.82 -7.30
N LEU A 213 -1.88 -14.52 -6.04
CA LEU A 213 -2.81 -14.73 -4.93
C LEU A 213 -4.03 -13.82 -5.11
N THR A 214 -5.16 -14.42 -5.49
CA THR A 214 -6.45 -13.75 -5.58
C THR A 214 -7.00 -13.53 -4.18
N CYS A 215 -6.84 -12.30 -3.68
CA CYS A 215 -7.59 -11.88 -2.51
C CYS A 215 -9.09 -11.76 -2.86
N SER A 216 -9.94 -12.21 -1.96
CA SER A 216 -11.41 -12.09 -2.07
C SER A 216 -11.89 -10.63 -2.00
N LEU A 217 -11.06 -9.69 -1.53
CA LEU A 217 -11.33 -8.25 -1.56
C LEU A 217 -10.88 -7.64 -2.89
N GLY A 218 -11.83 -7.11 -3.65
CA GLY A 218 -11.55 -6.20 -4.74
C GLY A 218 -10.88 -4.91 -4.25
N ASN A 219 -9.89 -4.43 -5.01
CA ASN A 219 -9.23 -3.13 -4.83
C ASN A 219 -8.57 -2.89 -3.46
N HIS A 220 -7.44 -3.58 -3.22
CA HIS A 220 -6.42 -3.21 -2.23
C HIS A 220 -5.70 -1.87 -2.54
N PHE A 221 -6.45 -0.79 -2.79
CA PHE A 221 -5.87 0.51 -3.08
C PHE A 221 -5.24 1.11 -1.82
N GLY A 222 -3.91 1.10 -1.74
CA GLY A 222 -3.14 1.68 -0.64
C GLY A 222 -3.07 0.88 0.66
N LYS A 223 -3.81 -0.24 0.80
CA LYS A 223 -3.80 -1.12 2.00
C LYS A 223 -3.20 -2.49 1.66
N PRO A 224 -2.29 -3.05 2.48
CA PRO A 224 -1.64 -4.33 2.21
C PRO A 224 -2.61 -5.53 2.18
N CYS A 225 -2.26 -6.53 1.37
CA CYS A 225 -2.89 -7.85 1.37
C CYS A 225 -2.29 -8.70 2.51
N LEU A 226 -2.77 -8.44 3.74
CA LEU A 226 -2.36 -9.14 4.96
C LEU A 226 -2.56 -10.65 4.80
N THR A 227 -1.48 -11.41 4.92
CA THR A 227 -1.44 -12.84 4.60
C THR A 227 -1.45 -13.65 5.90
N PRO A 228 -2.28 -14.72 6.02
CA PRO A 228 -2.34 -15.54 7.22
C PRO A 228 -1.01 -16.21 7.56
N MET A 229 -0.81 -16.46 8.85
CA MET A 229 0.29 -17.26 9.39
C MET A 229 0.07 -18.75 9.12
N GLY A 230 -1.17 -19.23 9.20
CA GLY A 230 -1.60 -20.55 8.75
C GLY A 230 -1.37 -21.69 9.73
N PHE A 231 -1.24 -21.43 11.04
CA PHE A 231 -0.99 -22.45 12.06
C PHE A 231 -2.21 -22.74 12.94
N ALA A 232 -3.40 -22.91 12.32
CA ALA A 232 -4.69 -23.06 13.02
C ALA A 232 -4.68 -24.12 14.13
N ASP A 233 -4.09 -25.30 13.89
CA ASP A 233 -4.10 -26.42 14.84
C ASP A 233 -2.88 -26.47 15.78
N ILE A 234 -2.09 -25.39 15.90
CA ILE A 234 -0.82 -25.35 16.66
C ILE A 234 -0.98 -25.69 18.15
N GLY A 235 -2.16 -25.43 18.75
CA GLY A 235 -2.50 -25.89 20.10
C GLY A 235 -2.53 -27.42 20.27
N ILE A 236 -2.67 -28.17 19.18
CA ILE A 236 -2.75 -29.64 19.13
C ILE A 236 -1.45 -30.23 18.58
N VAL A 237 -1.04 -29.79 17.38
CA VAL A 237 -0.05 -30.46 16.51
C VAL A 237 1.41 -30.04 16.74
N ALA A 238 1.65 -29.03 17.59
CA ALA A 238 3.01 -28.64 17.95
C ALA A 238 3.64 -29.66 18.91
N SER A 239 4.94 -29.94 18.77
CA SER A 239 5.65 -30.86 19.65
C SER A 239 6.05 -30.23 21.00
N HIS A 240 5.91 -28.91 21.15
CA HIS A 240 6.41 -28.16 22.31
C HIS A 240 5.51 -26.98 22.70
N THR A 241 5.76 -26.42 23.89
CA THR A 241 5.15 -25.19 24.38
C THR A 241 6.29 -24.23 24.74
N GLN A 242 6.30 -23.04 24.14
CA GLN A 242 7.40 -22.07 24.26
C GLN A 242 6.89 -20.69 24.70
N LYS A 243 7.79 -19.71 24.80
CA LYS A 243 7.47 -18.28 25.00
C LYS A 243 7.94 -17.44 23.82
N GLY A 244 7.31 -16.30 23.56
CA GLY A 244 7.69 -15.39 22.48
C GLY A 244 9.17 -14.97 22.49
N ALA A 245 9.83 -14.91 23.64
CA ALA A 245 11.26 -14.65 23.77
C ALA A 245 12.16 -15.74 23.15
N TYR A 246 11.71 -17.01 23.09
CA TYR A 246 12.41 -18.08 22.36
C TYR A 246 12.25 -17.87 20.84
N LEU A 247 11.02 -17.58 20.39
CA LEU A 247 10.72 -17.31 18.98
C LEU A 247 11.46 -16.06 18.45
N LEU A 248 11.64 -15.03 19.30
CA LEU A 248 12.43 -13.83 19.02
C LEU A 248 13.87 -14.18 18.59
N GLY A 249 14.48 -15.21 19.18
CA GLY A 249 15.85 -15.63 18.85
C GLY A 249 15.99 -15.99 17.37
N GLU A 250 15.18 -16.91 16.87
CA GLU A 250 15.19 -17.30 15.46
C GLU A 250 14.69 -16.17 14.54
N LEU A 251 13.62 -15.47 14.92
CA LEU A 251 13.12 -14.34 14.14
C LEU A 251 14.15 -13.22 13.97
N LYS A 252 14.98 -12.95 14.99
CA LYS A 252 16.09 -11.98 14.89
C LYS A 252 17.08 -12.37 13.80
N HIS A 253 17.39 -13.65 13.65
CA HIS A 253 18.27 -14.15 12.59
C HIS A 253 17.58 -14.25 11.21
N PHE A 254 16.27 -14.49 11.18
CA PHE A 254 15.51 -14.65 9.94
C PHE A 254 15.09 -13.31 9.31
N CYS A 255 14.55 -12.38 10.10
CA CYS A 255 13.91 -11.14 9.66
C CYS A 255 14.28 -9.88 10.47
N GLY A 256 15.23 -9.97 11.42
CA GLY A 256 15.77 -8.81 12.13
C GLY A 256 16.57 -7.84 11.21
N PRO A 257 17.03 -6.69 11.70
CA PRO A 257 17.63 -5.63 10.86
C PRO A 257 18.77 -6.10 9.94
N ASP A 258 19.75 -6.85 10.45
CA ASP A 258 20.88 -7.39 9.67
C ASP A 258 20.58 -8.70 8.90
N SER A 259 19.30 -9.11 8.85
CA SER A 259 18.90 -10.40 8.32
C SER A 259 19.07 -10.53 6.80
N LYS A 260 19.22 -11.79 6.35
CA LYS A 260 19.36 -12.09 4.93
C LYS A 260 18.05 -11.94 4.15
N LEU A 261 16.88 -12.09 4.81
CA LEU A 261 15.58 -11.82 4.22
C LEU A 261 15.45 -10.35 3.83
N ASN A 262 15.68 -9.44 4.79
CA ASN A 262 15.52 -8.01 4.57
C ASN A 262 16.51 -7.51 3.50
N LYS A 263 17.77 -7.96 3.57
CA LYS A 263 18.78 -7.65 2.53
C LYS A 263 18.36 -8.15 1.14
N LEU A 264 17.85 -9.37 1.01
CA LEU A 264 17.38 -9.92 -0.27
C LEU A 264 16.17 -9.13 -0.82
N CYS A 265 15.16 -8.87 0.01
CA CYS A 265 13.99 -8.09 -0.38
C CYS A 265 14.36 -6.66 -0.81
N SER A 266 15.27 -6.01 -0.09
CA SER A 266 15.76 -4.67 -0.41
C SER A 266 16.52 -4.62 -1.74
N TYR A 267 17.40 -5.61 -2.00
CA TYR A 267 18.08 -5.77 -3.28
C TYR A 267 17.09 -6.00 -4.43
N LEU A 268 16.12 -6.91 -4.26
CA LEU A 268 15.10 -7.21 -5.28
C LEU A 268 14.18 -6.00 -5.55
N ASN A 269 13.77 -5.25 -4.52
CA ASN A 269 12.97 -4.03 -4.69
C ASN A 269 13.71 -2.94 -5.49
N CYS A 270 15.03 -2.80 -5.28
CA CYS A 270 15.86 -1.88 -6.06
C CYS A 270 16.00 -2.34 -7.52
N LEU A 271 16.43 -3.58 -7.77
CA LEU A 271 16.66 -4.14 -9.11
C LEU A 271 15.39 -4.18 -9.97
N LEU A 272 14.27 -4.65 -9.39
CA LEU A 272 12.98 -4.73 -10.07
C LEU A 272 12.28 -3.36 -10.19
N ARG A 273 12.85 -2.30 -9.60
CA ARG A 273 12.31 -0.92 -9.58
C ARG A 273 10.86 -0.90 -9.09
N VAL A 274 10.64 -1.49 -7.93
CA VAL A 274 9.31 -1.64 -7.32
C VAL A 274 8.86 -0.32 -6.73
N ALA A 275 7.85 0.31 -7.35
CA ALA A 275 7.20 1.49 -6.79
C ALA A 275 6.46 1.13 -5.48
N PRO A 276 6.42 2.02 -4.47
CA PRO A 276 5.65 1.80 -3.24
C PRO A 276 4.14 1.79 -3.53
N GLN A 277 3.41 0.77 -3.03
CA GLN A 277 1.99 0.56 -3.36
C GLN A 277 1.04 0.73 -2.17
N THR A 278 1.52 0.51 -0.94
CA THR A 278 0.73 0.69 0.28
C THR A 278 1.18 1.93 1.07
N LEU A 279 0.34 2.43 1.96
CA LEU A 279 0.68 3.54 2.86
C LEU A 279 1.96 3.26 3.68
N GLY A 280 2.13 2.00 4.11
CA GLY A 280 3.37 1.52 4.74
C GLY A 280 4.59 1.68 3.82
N ASP A 281 4.51 1.19 2.58
CA ASP A 281 5.63 1.27 1.62
C ASP A 281 5.98 2.71 1.26
N MET A 282 4.99 3.58 1.14
CA MET A 282 5.18 5.01 0.86
C MET A 282 5.94 5.69 2.00
N LEU A 283 5.51 5.48 3.25
CA LEU A 283 6.21 6.02 4.42
C LEU A 283 7.61 5.42 4.58
N ALA A 284 7.80 4.13 4.28
CA ALA A 284 9.10 3.48 4.24
C ALA A 284 10.03 4.10 3.19
N PHE A 285 9.52 4.30 1.97
CA PHE A 285 10.25 4.92 0.87
C PHE A 285 10.72 6.33 1.24
N TYR A 286 9.84 7.22 1.70
CA TYR A 286 10.25 8.58 2.12
C TYR A 286 11.26 8.53 3.28
N HIS A 287 11.01 7.73 4.31
CA HIS A 287 11.90 7.65 5.49
C HIS A 287 13.30 7.12 5.13
N ARG A 288 13.44 6.18 4.19
CA ARG A 288 14.73 5.59 3.77
C ARG A 288 15.42 6.39 2.66
N LEU A 289 14.67 6.96 1.70
CA LEU A 289 15.20 7.84 0.65
C LEU A 289 15.79 9.11 1.26
N LEU A 290 15.05 9.80 2.12
CA LEU A 290 15.46 11.05 2.75
C LEU A 290 16.43 10.84 3.93
N ARG A 291 16.66 9.59 4.36
CA ARG A 291 17.61 9.26 5.43
C ARG A 291 19.01 9.82 5.12
N PHE A 292 19.48 10.72 5.98
CA PHE A 292 20.76 11.43 5.90
C PHE A 292 20.93 12.34 4.67
N TRP A 293 19.86 12.81 4.02
CA TRP A 293 19.94 13.63 2.78
C TRP A 293 20.99 14.75 2.86
N GLY A 294 21.86 14.85 1.84
CA GLY A 294 22.92 15.86 1.76
C GLY A 294 24.13 15.68 2.70
N ASP A 295 24.11 14.74 3.66
CA ASP A 295 25.20 14.56 4.63
C ASP A 295 26.50 13.99 4.00
N THR A 296 27.47 14.88 3.80
CA THR A 296 28.80 14.58 3.25
C THR A 296 29.58 13.54 4.06
N LYS A 297 29.28 13.35 5.36
CA LYS A 297 29.97 12.39 6.24
C LYS A 297 29.33 10.99 6.22
N LYS A 298 28.26 10.79 5.45
CA LYS A 298 27.45 9.55 5.45
C LYS A 298 27.20 8.93 4.07
N THR A 299 27.89 9.39 3.02
CA THR A 299 27.78 8.87 1.62
C THR A 299 26.41 9.11 0.94
N SER A 300 25.47 9.75 1.63
CA SER A 300 24.11 10.03 1.16
C SER A 300 24.03 11.09 0.05
N VAL A 301 25.07 11.91 -0.12
CA VAL A 301 25.21 12.91 -1.20
C VAL A 301 24.96 12.30 -2.57
N LEU A 302 25.33 11.02 -2.79
CA LEU A 302 25.07 10.32 -4.04
C LEU A 302 23.56 10.13 -4.32
N LYS A 303 22.72 10.02 -3.27
CA LYS A 303 21.25 9.97 -3.41
C LYS A 303 20.68 11.34 -3.79
N SER A 304 21.10 12.41 -3.09
CA SER A 304 20.58 13.75 -3.35
C SER A 304 21.02 14.29 -4.71
N VAL A 305 22.32 14.24 -5.03
CA VAL A 305 22.84 14.71 -6.33
C VAL A 305 22.23 13.95 -7.51
N ALA A 306 22.02 12.63 -7.39
CA ALA A 306 21.36 11.87 -8.45
C ALA A 306 19.87 12.22 -8.61
N PHE A 307 19.19 12.63 -7.53
CA PHE A 307 17.79 13.09 -7.57
C PHE A 307 17.69 14.51 -8.14
N ASP A 308 18.54 15.43 -7.70
CA ASP A 308 18.61 16.81 -8.22
C ASP A 308 18.90 16.81 -9.72
N GLU A 309 19.81 15.94 -10.20
CA GLU A 309 20.06 15.80 -11.63
C GLU A 309 18.89 15.14 -12.39
N ALA A 310 18.10 14.27 -11.76
CA ALA A 310 16.85 13.79 -12.36
C ALA A 310 15.80 14.91 -12.48
N VAL A 311 15.67 15.77 -11.46
CA VAL A 311 14.79 16.96 -11.46
C VAL A 311 15.17 17.92 -12.58
N ARG A 312 16.47 18.23 -12.72
CA ARG A 312 17.02 19.07 -13.79
C ARG A 312 16.77 18.46 -15.18
N LYS A 313 17.06 17.16 -15.32
CA LYS A 313 16.87 16.41 -16.58
C LYS A 313 15.41 16.34 -17.03
N ALA A 314 14.46 16.38 -16.10
CA ALA A 314 13.03 16.47 -16.41
C ALA A 314 12.64 17.80 -17.09
N ASN A 315 13.34 18.92 -16.81
CA ASN A 315 13.22 20.18 -17.56
C ASN A 315 14.40 20.40 -18.54
N PHE A 316 14.72 19.37 -19.34
CA PHE A 316 15.73 19.46 -20.41
C PHE A 316 17.13 19.92 -19.93
N GLY A 317 17.48 19.71 -18.66
CA GLY A 317 18.76 20.11 -18.06
C GLY A 317 18.80 21.52 -17.47
N ASN A 318 17.66 22.22 -17.36
CA ASN A 318 17.58 23.57 -16.79
C ASN A 318 18.31 23.67 -15.43
N LYS A 319 19.04 24.76 -15.19
CA LYS A 319 19.77 25.00 -13.94
C LYS A 319 18.89 25.51 -12.79
N GLU A 320 17.73 26.07 -13.10
CA GLU A 320 16.87 26.75 -12.12
C GLU A 320 15.79 25.85 -11.53
N THR A 321 15.36 24.82 -12.27
CA THR A 321 14.32 23.86 -11.85
C THR A 321 14.78 23.05 -10.63
N LYS A 322 13.96 23.11 -9.57
CA LYS A 322 14.19 22.45 -8.27
C LYS A 322 12.88 21.85 -7.77
N LEU A 323 12.97 20.70 -7.09
CA LEU A 323 11.89 20.10 -6.34
C LEU A 323 12.48 19.62 -5.02
N ASP A 324 12.45 20.48 -4.00
CA ASP A 324 12.79 20.07 -2.64
C ASP A 324 11.68 19.17 -2.10
N VAL A 325 12.10 18.15 -1.37
CA VAL A 325 11.26 17.13 -0.72
C VAL A 325 11.71 16.89 0.72
N THR A 326 12.78 17.55 1.18
CA THR A 326 13.38 17.31 2.50
C THR A 326 12.52 17.84 3.64
N PHE A 327 11.73 18.88 3.39
CA PHE A 327 10.90 19.56 4.40
C PHE A 327 9.83 18.67 5.04
N ILE A 328 9.37 17.60 4.37
CA ILE A 328 8.43 16.61 4.97
C ILE A 328 9.13 15.70 6.01
N HIS A 329 10.46 15.72 6.06
CA HIS A 329 11.29 14.79 6.83
C HIS A 329 12.61 15.44 7.29
N GLN A 330 12.52 16.69 7.78
CA GLN A 330 13.69 17.58 7.86
C GLN A 330 14.53 17.40 9.14
N TYR A 331 13.91 17.40 10.32
CA TYR A 331 14.60 17.35 11.62
C TYR A 331 13.89 16.42 12.60
N ASP A 332 14.66 15.61 13.34
CA ASP A 332 14.17 14.75 14.41
C ASP A 332 14.04 15.49 15.76
N SER A 333 14.34 16.79 15.82
CA SER A 333 14.39 17.63 17.02
C SER A 333 13.46 18.85 16.96
N HIS A 334 13.13 19.43 18.11
CA HIS A 334 12.18 20.54 18.22
C HIS A 334 12.77 21.95 18.01
N SER A 335 14.09 22.09 17.86
CA SER A 335 14.76 23.40 17.79
C SER A 335 14.39 24.23 16.56
N SER A 336 13.99 23.57 15.47
CA SER A 336 13.71 24.17 14.15
C SER A 336 12.25 24.63 13.95
N ASN A 337 11.38 24.48 14.95
CA ASN A 337 9.91 24.64 14.85
C ASN A 337 9.17 23.68 13.88
N THR A 338 9.83 22.85 13.06
CA THR A 338 9.17 22.10 11.96
C THR A 338 8.06 21.16 12.42
N HIS A 339 8.17 20.59 13.64
CA HIS A 339 7.16 19.70 14.24
C HIS A 339 5.82 20.42 14.49
N LYS A 340 5.78 21.76 14.41
CA LYS A 340 4.54 22.56 14.45
C LYS A 340 3.83 22.63 13.09
N ASN A 341 4.57 22.44 12.00
CA ASN A 341 4.12 22.56 10.62
C ASN A 341 3.74 21.19 10.01
N GLY A 342 3.81 20.10 10.79
CA GLY A 342 3.33 18.77 10.39
C GLY A 342 4.33 17.90 9.64
N ASP A 343 5.62 17.93 10.00
CA ASP A 343 6.59 16.96 9.43
C ASP A 343 6.32 15.51 9.87
N LEU A 344 6.82 14.55 9.08
CA LEU A 344 6.66 13.12 9.33
C LEU A 344 7.52 12.60 10.49
N PHE A 345 8.52 13.35 10.96
CA PHE A 345 9.32 12.96 12.12
C PHE A 345 8.49 13.00 13.40
N SER A 346 7.56 13.96 13.53
CA SER A 346 6.59 14.04 14.63
C SER A 346 5.80 12.74 14.90
N LEU A 347 5.65 11.89 13.86
CA LEU A 347 4.98 10.58 13.91
C LEU A 347 5.93 9.37 14.03
N ILE A 348 7.21 9.55 13.73
CA ILE A 348 8.18 8.44 13.52
C ILE A 348 9.30 8.48 14.58
N ILE A 349 10.04 9.58 14.70
CA ILE A 349 11.10 9.78 15.69
C ILE A 349 11.09 11.25 16.13
N CYS A 350 10.85 11.46 17.41
CA CYS A 350 11.22 12.68 18.11
C CYS A 350 12.41 12.35 19.03
N ASN A 351 13.57 12.94 18.74
CA ASN A 351 14.82 12.69 19.45
C ASN A 351 14.91 13.54 20.73
N LYS A 352 15.57 13.00 21.76
CA LYS A 352 15.10 13.19 23.14
C LYS A 352 16.13 13.69 24.15
N ASN A 353 17.13 14.42 23.68
CA ASN A 353 18.09 15.10 24.56
C ASN A 353 17.50 16.38 25.20
N GLU A 354 16.54 17.03 24.53
CA GLU A 354 16.01 18.35 24.92
C GLU A 354 14.46 18.38 24.88
N ASN A 355 13.84 17.64 25.81
CA ASN A 355 12.40 17.60 26.15
C ASN A 355 11.43 17.03 25.05
N PRO A 356 10.65 15.97 25.34
CA PRO A 356 9.75 15.33 24.36
C PRO A 356 8.38 16.03 24.26
N ALA A 357 8.25 17.07 23.43
CA ALA A 357 7.00 17.82 23.36
C ALA A 357 5.81 16.94 22.90
N VAL A 358 4.76 16.93 23.71
CA VAL A 358 3.44 16.44 23.33
C VAL A 358 2.91 17.34 22.20
N PRO A 359 2.34 16.80 21.11
CA PRO A 359 1.89 15.42 20.91
C PRO A 359 2.90 14.46 20.26
N CYS A 360 4.10 14.91 19.91
CA CYS A 360 5.03 14.16 19.03
C CYS A 360 5.52 12.86 19.69
N GLY A 361 5.75 11.80 18.90
CA GLY A 361 6.14 10.50 19.43
C GLY A 361 6.44 9.42 18.38
N PRO A 362 7.08 8.30 18.77
CA PRO A 362 7.47 7.22 17.87
C PRO A 362 6.32 6.25 17.56
N TYR A 363 5.26 6.78 16.93
CA TYR A 363 4.01 6.08 16.66
C TYR A 363 4.10 5.09 15.50
N LEU A 364 4.69 5.48 14.37
CA LEU A 364 4.61 4.73 13.12
C LEU A 364 5.93 4.03 12.76
N GLN A 365 5.89 2.71 12.62
CA GLN A 365 6.90 1.87 12.00
C GLN A 365 6.29 1.10 10.83
N PRO A 366 6.69 1.35 9.58
CA PRO A 366 6.28 0.55 8.44
C PRO A 366 6.78 -0.89 8.56
N LEU A 367 5.94 -1.87 8.22
CA LEU A 367 6.34 -3.28 8.22
C LEU A 367 7.29 -3.63 7.07
N SER A 368 7.29 -2.85 5.99
CA SER A 368 8.25 -2.97 4.88
C SER A 368 9.55 -2.17 5.09
N LEU A 369 9.76 -1.50 6.24
CA LEU A 369 10.85 -0.53 6.40
C LEU A 369 12.26 -1.09 6.17
N GLU A 370 12.54 -2.33 6.60
CA GLU A 370 13.84 -2.98 6.42
C GLU A 370 13.98 -3.63 5.04
N CYS A 371 12.87 -3.79 4.32
CA CYS A 371 12.80 -4.31 2.95
C CYS A 371 12.88 -3.16 1.90
N CYS A 372 13.23 -1.93 2.31
CA CYS A 372 13.26 -0.69 1.51
C CYS A 372 14.57 0.13 1.69
N ASP A 373 15.72 -0.51 1.86
CA ASP A 373 16.99 0.12 2.30
C ASP A 373 18.04 0.37 1.19
N THR A 374 17.78 -0.06 -0.05
CA THR A 374 18.77 -0.03 -1.15
C THR A 374 18.31 0.87 -2.29
N PHE A 375 19.17 1.82 -2.69
CA PHE A 375 18.88 2.81 -3.72
C PHE A 375 20.01 2.86 -4.76
N SER A 376 19.71 3.19 -6.02
CA SER A 376 20.73 3.41 -7.08
C SER A 376 20.55 4.75 -7.76
N GLY A 377 21.67 5.45 -8.03
CA GLY A 377 21.67 6.66 -8.86
C GLY A 377 21.15 6.41 -10.28
N LYS A 378 21.31 5.19 -10.82
CA LYS A 378 20.76 4.80 -12.14
C LYS A 378 19.21 4.73 -12.15
N HIS A 379 18.56 4.85 -10.99
CA HIS A 379 17.11 4.79 -10.82
C HIS A 379 16.51 6.07 -10.23
N SER A 380 17.27 7.17 -10.12
CA SER A 380 16.76 8.43 -9.56
C SER A 380 15.57 9.01 -10.35
N GLY A 381 15.52 8.82 -11.67
CA GLY A 381 14.35 9.16 -12.49
C GLY A 381 13.10 8.33 -12.16
N ASN A 382 13.26 7.09 -11.70
CA ASN A 382 12.14 6.31 -11.16
C ASN A 382 11.70 6.87 -9.81
N TYR A 383 12.64 7.21 -8.91
CA TYR A 383 12.33 7.79 -7.60
C TYR A 383 11.63 9.15 -7.72
N LEU A 384 12.05 10.01 -8.64
CA LEU A 384 11.37 11.27 -8.97
C LEU A 384 9.94 11.04 -9.47
N SER A 385 9.75 10.08 -10.37
CA SER A 385 8.41 9.69 -10.85
C SER A 385 7.52 9.20 -9.70
N TRP A 386 8.06 8.43 -8.75
CA TRP A 386 7.32 7.97 -7.57
C TRP A 386 6.95 9.13 -6.64
N VAL A 387 7.86 10.07 -6.36
CA VAL A 387 7.53 11.30 -5.62
C VAL A 387 6.38 12.04 -6.30
N VAL A 388 6.52 12.35 -7.58
CA VAL A 388 5.56 13.19 -8.33
C VAL A 388 4.17 12.57 -8.41
N TYR A 389 4.06 11.25 -8.62
CA TYR A 389 2.76 10.59 -8.84
C TYR A 389 2.18 9.85 -7.62
N ILE A 390 2.93 9.68 -6.53
CA ILE A 390 2.47 8.92 -5.35
C ILE A 390 2.25 9.82 -4.12
N THR A 391 2.84 11.03 -4.03
CA THR A 391 2.64 11.91 -2.85
C THR A 391 1.17 12.24 -2.59
N GLU A 392 0.38 12.51 -3.63
CA GLU A 392 -1.07 12.77 -3.52
C GLU A 392 -1.79 11.57 -2.87
N THR A 393 -1.60 10.36 -3.41
CA THR A 393 -2.16 9.12 -2.86
C THR A 393 -1.66 8.83 -1.44
N PHE A 394 -0.40 9.16 -1.13
CA PHE A 394 0.17 9.02 0.21
C PHE A 394 -0.51 9.94 1.24
N TYR A 395 -0.73 11.21 0.91
CA TYR A 395 -1.49 12.16 1.74
C TYR A 395 -2.93 11.68 1.95
N ASP A 396 -3.59 11.26 0.87
CA ASP A 396 -4.97 10.77 0.87
C ASP A 396 -5.17 9.53 1.77
N LEU A 397 -4.21 8.60 1.74
CA LEU A 397 -4.20 7.40 2.57
C LEU A 397 -3.86 7.72 4.02
N LEU A 398 -2.97 8.69 4.28
CA LEU A 398 -2.64 9.15 5.63
C LEU A 398 -3.84 9.87 6.30
N LYS A 399 -4.61 10.63 5.51
CA LYS A 399 -5.87 11.24 5.94
C LYS A 399 -6.95 10.18 6.22
N LYS A 400 -7.06 9.14 5.39
CA LYS A 400 -7.93 7.98 5.67
C LYS A 400 -7.52 7.23 6.94
N LEU A 401 -6.21 7.09 7.22
CA LEU A 401 -5.71 6.54 8.49
C LEU A 401 -6.09 7.42 9.68
N TYR A 402 -6.01 8.74 9.56
CA TYR A 402 -6.46 9.69 10.59
C TYR A 402 -7.94 9.50 10.91
N GLU A 403 -8.80 9.48 9.89
CA GLU A 403 -10.24 9.26 10.02
C GLU A 403 -10.54 7.88 10.65
N ASP A 404 -9.89 6.81 10.19
CA ASP A 404 -10.04 5.43 10.70
C ASP A 404 -9.58 5.27 12.16
N CYS A 405 -8.51 5.97 12.58
CA CYS A 405 -7.96 5.89 13.93
C CYS A 405 -8.76 6.76 14.91
N CYS A 406 -8.88 8.06 14.61
CA CYS A 406 -9.48 9.02 15.52
C CYS A 406 -10.99 8.83 15.61
N GLY A 407 -11.63 8.38 14.53
CA GLY A 407 -13.02 7.96 14.50
C GLY A 407 -13.35 6.70 15.33
N LYS A 408 -12.34 5.96 15.82
CA LYS A 408 -12.48 4.78 16.71
C LYS A 408 -11.95 5.00 18.14
N CYS A 409 -11.19 6.08 18.37
CA CYS A 409 -10.46 6.30 19.63
C CYS A 409 -10.78 7.62 20.34
N ASN A 410 -11.25 8.65 19.63
CA ASN A 410 -11.48 9.99 20.19
C ASN A 410 -12.95 10.42 20.15
N LYS A 411 -13.88 9.51 19.83
CA LYS A 411 -15.32 9.78 19.96
C LYS A 411 -15.76 9.59 21.42
N PRO A 412 -16.53 10.53 22.01
CA PRO A 412 -17.16 10.34 23.32
C PRO A 412 -17.95 9.03 23.41
N GLY A 413 -17.89 8.34 24.55
CA GLY A 413 -18.51 7.02 24.74
C GLY A 413 -17.73 5.85 24.12
N THR A 414 -16.51 6.09 23.62
CA THR A 414 -15.59 5.00 23.26
C THR A 414 -14.61 4.73 24.40
N ARG A 415 -14.43 3.46 24.77
CA ARG A 415 -13.58 3.04 25.90
C ARG A 415 -12.12 3.56 25.84
N CYS A 416 -11.57 3.87 24.66
CA CYS A 416 -10.25 4.49 24.55
C CYS A 416 -10.26 6.01 24.75
N TYR A 417 -11.39 6.70 24.58
CA TYR A 417 -11.60 8.10 24.95
C TYR A 417 -11.93 8.22 26.44
N ASP A 418 -12.95 7.50 26.91
CA ASP A 418 -13.48 7.61 28.29
C ASP A 418 -12.47 7.16 29.35
N LYS A 419 -11.43 6.42 28.95
CA LYS A 419 -10.31 5.98 29.81
C LYS A 419 -8.94 6.42 29.27
N CYS A 420 -8.91 7.42 28.39
CA CYS A 420 -7.69 7.94 27.76
C CYS A 420 -6.75 8.54 28.81
N CYS A 421 -7.29 9.44 29.62
CA CYS A 421 -6.56 10.25 30.60
C CYS A 421 -7.28 10.26 31.95
N ASP A 422 -6.53 10.56 33.01
CA ASP A 422 -7.07 10.90 34.32
C ASP A 422 -7.91 12.19 34.25
N SER A 423 -8.92 12.34 35.11
CA SER A 423 -9.73 13.56 35.19
C SER A 423 -8.93 14.77 35.71
N GLN A 424 -7.77 14.56 36.34
CA GLN A 424 -6.83 15.61 36.74
C GLN A 424 -5.74 15.88 35.68
N CYS A 425 -5.74 15.18 34.54
CA CYS A 425 -4.67 15.29 33.54
C CYS A 425 -4.67 16.65 32.81
N LYS A 426 -3.69 17.48 33.15
CA LYS A 426 -3.45 18.82 32.57
C LYS A 426 -3.38 18.83 31.03
N ILE A 427 -2.82 17.78 30.42
CA ILE A 427 -2.78 17.65 28.95
C ILE A 427 -4.19 17.50 28.38
N ASN A 428 -5.05 16.68 28.99
CA ASN A 428 -6.41 16.45 28.51
C ASN A 428 -7.23 17.75 28.50
N PHE A 429 -7.13 18.55 29.57
CA PHE A 429 -7.75 19.87 29.65
C PHE A 429 -7.25 20.85 28.58
N SER A 430 -5.96 20.81 28.23
CA SER A 430 -5.40 21.71 27.21
C SER A 430 -6.02 21.49 25.83
N TYR A 431 -6.33 20.24 25.46
CA TYR A 431 -7.01 19.90 24.21
C TYR A 431 -8.47 20.37 24.19
N GLY A 432 -9.19 20.22 25.32
CA GLY A 432 -10.59 20.65 25.43
C GLY A 432 -10.80 22.18 25.49
N THR A 433 -9.75 22.94 25.84
CA THR A 433 -9.82 24.41 26.00
C THR A 433 -9.26 25.20 24.82
N GLY A 434 -8.78 24.54 23.76
CA GLY A 434 -8.17 25.20 22.59
C GLY A 434 -6.84 25.92 22.89
N ASN A 435 -6.24 25.69 24.05
CA ASN A 435 -5.02 26.37 24.48
C ASN A 435 -3.82 25.99 23.61
N THR A 436 -3.02 26.98 23.21
CA THR A 436 -1.92 26.74 22.25
C THR A 436 -0.81 25.88 22.86
N PRO A 437 -0.06 25.08 22.04
CA PRO A 437 1.03 24.23 22.53
C PRO A 437 2.18 24.95 23.26
N LYS A 438 2.19 26.28 23.32
CA LYS A 438 3.12 27.06 24.16
C LYS A 438 2.95 26.77 25.67
N GLN A 439 1.76 26.36 26.10
CA GLN A 439 1.47 26.00 27.51
C GLN A 439 1.79 24.53 27.87
N LEU A 440 2.22 23.70 26.90
CA LEU A 440 2.49 22.27 27.09
C LEU A 440 3.98 21.91 27.20
N LYS A 441 4.86 22.90 27.42
CA LYS A 441 6.24 22.62 27.81
C LYS A 441 6.22 21.95 29.19
N ASP A 442 6.90 20.81 29.28
CA ASP A 442 7.20 20.08 30.52
C ASP A 442 5.97 19.57 31.30
N VAL A 443 4.77 19.63 30.69
CA VAL A 443 3.54 19.02 31.17
C VAL A 443 3.48 17.56 30.69
N ASN A 444 3.22 16.64 31.62
CA ASN A 444 3.24 15.20 31.38
C ASN A 444 1.87 14.54 31.59
N HIS A 445 1.69 13.34 31.02
CA HIS A 445 0.52 12.51 31.30
C HIS A 445 0.65 11.87 32.68
N GLU A 446 -0.43 11.88 33.46
CA GLU A 446 -0.42 11.27 34.80
C GLU A 446 -0.44 9.75 34.75
N ASP A 447 -0.05 9.11 35.86
CA ASP A 447 0.18 7.67 35.90
C ASP A 447 -1.09 6.85 35.65
N GLY A 448 -2.26 7.38 36.05
CA GLY A 448 -3.59 6.82 35.73
C GLY A 448 -3.98 6.87 34.24
N CYS A 449 -3.33 7.68 33.41
CA CYS A 449 -3.66 7.77 31.97
C CYS A 449 -3.31 6.47 31.21
N THR A 450 -4.13 6.09 30.23
CA THR A 450 -3.91 4.86 29.44
C THR A 450 -3.02 5.14 28.23
N SER A 451 -1.85 4.49 28.16
CA SER A 451 -1.00 4.58 26.97
C SER A 451 -1.67 3.96 25.73
N ILE A 452 -1.45 4.59 24.57
CA ILE A 452 -1.90 4.16 23.25
C ILE A 452 -1.59 2.69 22.94
N VAL A 453 -0.48 2.15 23.47
CA VAL A 453 -0.09 0.75 23.26
C VAL A 453 -1.08 -0.27 23.86
N LYS A 454 -1.97 0.18 24.74
CA LYS A 454 -3.02 -0.64 25.38
C LYS A 454 -4.41 -0.46 24.77
N CYS A 455 -4.61 0.46 23.81
CA CYS A 455 -5.91 0.64 23.16
C CYS A 455 -6.15 -0.46 22.11
N LYS A 456 -7.17 -1.30 22.34
CA LYS A 456 -7.46 -2.48 21.50
C LYS A 456 -7.93 -2.14 20.07
N ASN A 457 -8.30 -0.88 19.80
CA ASN A 457 -8.77 -0.43 18.47
C ASN A 457 -7.62 0.08 17.57
N ILE A 458 -6.59 0.69 18.15
CA ILE A 458 -5.62 1.48 17.38
C ILE A 458 -4.60 0.60 16.66
N HIS A 459 -4.06 -0.42 17.33
CA HIS A 459 -2.96 -1.23 16.80
C HIS A 459 -3.39 -2.21 15.69
N PRO A 460 -4.58 -2.85 15.74
CA PRO A 460 -5.12 -3.56 14.56
C PRO A 460 -5.40 -2.60 13.40
N THR A 461 -5.85 -1.36 13.67
CA THR A 461 -6.05 -0.36 12.62
C THR A 461 -4.73 0.06 11.98
N LEU A 462 -3.66 0.28 12.76
CA LEU A 462 -2.30 0.51 12.23
C LEU A 462 -1.84 -0.66 11.37
N TYR A 463 -2.03 -1.90 11.83
CA TYR A 463 -1.64 -3.12 11.12
C TYR A 463 -2.36 -3.26 9.77
N ALA A 464 -3.67 -2.94 9.72
CA ALA A 464 -4.46 -2.92 8.49
C ALA A 464 -3.99 -1.91 7.43
N TYR A 465 -3.18 -0.91 7.80
CA TYR A 465 -2.52 0.03 6.88
C TYR A 465 -1.02 -0.28 6.63
N GLY A 466 -0.48 -1.34 7.24
CA GLY A 466 0.93 -1.76 7.08
C GLY A 466 1.88 -1.19 8.13
N PHE A 467 1.38 -0.79 9.31
CA PHE A 467 2.15 -0.22 10.40
C PHE A 467 2.12 -1.05 11.69
N THR A 468 3.12 -0.82 12.54
CA THR A 468 3.08 -1.14 13.98
C THR A 468 3.71 0.02 14.77
N PHE A 469 3.71 -0.06 16.09
CA PHE A 469 4.37 0.95 16.94
C PHE A 469 5.89 0.90 16.80
N LYS A 470 6.55 2.05 16.57
CA LYS A 470 8.02 2.10 16.45
C LYS A 470 8.76 1.91 17.77
N SER A 471 8.22 2.45 18.87
CA SER A 471 8.76 2.19 20.20
C SER A 471 7.66 2.08 21.25
N PRO A 472 7.11 0.87 21.49
CA PRO A 472 6.17 0.63 22.59
C PRO A 472 6.77 1.00 23.94
N HIS A 473 8.07 0.75 24.15
CA HIS A 473 8.82 1.19 25.34
C HIS A 473 8.88 2.71 25.50
N GLY A 474 8.89 3.49 24.41
CA GLY A 474 8.69 4.93 24.45
C GLY A 474 7.26 5.29 24.81
N LEU A 475 6.29 4.92 23.95
CA LEU A 475 4.89 5.32 24.03
C LEU A 475 4.19 4.91 25.33
N SER A 476 4.63 3.82 25.98
CA SER A 476 4.14 3.34 27.28
C SER A 476 4.39 4.31 28.44
N GLY A 477 5.41 5.18 28.34
CA GLY A 477 5.92 5.98 29.45
C GLY A 477 6.92 5.25 30.35
N GLU A 478 7.16 3.96 30.13
CA GLU A 478 8.05 3.14 30.97
C GLU A 478 9.52 3.57 30.86
N LYS A 479 9.95 4.09 29.69
CA LYS A 479 11.32 4.59 29.53
C LYS A 479 11.60 5.86 30.32
N ARG A 480 10.67 6.83 30.29
CA ARG A 480 10.56 8.01 31.16
C ARG A 480 9.11 8.51 31.07
N LYS A 481 8.50 9.03 32.16
CA LYS A 481 7.05 9.40 32.22
C LYS A 481 6.64 10.37 31.11
N GLU A 482 7.52 11.30 30.73
CA GLU A 482 7.28 12.28 29.64
C GLU A 482 7.16 11.65 28.24
N MET A 483 7.51 10.38 28.05
CA MET A 483 7.32 9.67 26.77
C MET A 483 5.94 9.06 26.61
N LYS A 484 5.14 9.01 27.69
CA LYS A 484 3.80 8.44 27.68
C LYS A 484 2.96 9.17 26.62
N ARG A 485 2.31 8.41 25.74
CA ARG A 485 1.40 8.92 24.72
C ARG A 485 0.10 8.15 24.72
N THR A 486 -0.97 8.86 24.42
CA THR A 486 -2.37 8.43 24.42
C THR A 486 -2.93 8.44 23.00
N CYS A 487 -4.18 7.99 22.81
CA CYS A 487 -4.82 8.08 21.50
C CYS A 487 -5.08 9.54 21.07
N GLN A 488 -5.38 10.42 22.03
CA GLN A 488 -5.58 11.84 21.79
C GLN A 488 -4.30 12.49 21.24
N ASP A 489 -3.13 12.19 21.83
CA ASP A 489 -1.85 12.73 21.34
C ASP A 489 -1.56 12.26 19.92
N PHE A 490 -1.72 10.98 19.61
CA PHE A 490 -1.48 10.47 18.25
C PHE A 490 -2.38 11.14 17.23
N CYS A 491 -3.65 11.34 17.55
CA CYS A 491 -4.58 12.07 16.70
C CYS A 491 -4.18 13.53 16.49
N THR A 492 -3.83 14.27 17.54
CA THR A 492 -3.39 15.67 17.40
C THR A 492 -1.99 15.82 16.78
N ALA A 493 -1.15 14.76 16.78
CA ALA A 493 0.05 14.71 15.96
C ALA A 493 -0.29 14.49 14.49
N LEU A 494 -1.11 13.48 14.19
CA LEU A 494 -1.47 13.08 12.83
C LEU A 494 -2.33 14.14 12.11
N GLU A 495 -3.24 14.80 12.83
CA GLU A 495 -4.01 15.95 12.37
C GLU A 495 -3.10 17.03 11.79
N LYS A 496 -2.02 17.41 12.49
CA LYS A 496 -1.08 18.44 12.03
C LYS A 496 -0.35 18.06 10.74
N VAL A 497 -0.14 16.76 10.50
CA VAL A 497 0.54 16.23 9.31
C VAL A 497 -0.43 16.16 8.10
N VAL A 498 -1.74 16.03 8.33
CA VAL A 498 -2.77 15.96 7.27
C VAL A 498 -3.61 17.22 7.13
N LYS A 499 -3.29 18.29 7.86
CA LYS A 499 -4.02 19.57 7.83
C LYS A 499 -3.68 20.39 6.58
N ASP A 500 -4.65 21.16 6.09
CA ASP A 500 -4.44 22.13 5.02
C ASP A 500 -3.37 23.16 5.42
N GLY A 501 -2.37 23.37 4.56
CA GLY A 501 -1.19 24.19 4.86
C GLY A 501 -0.12 23.53 5.75
N SER A 502 -0.23 22.23 6.02
CA SER A 502 0.90 21.42 6.51
C SER A 502 1.98 21.27 5.44
N VAL A 503 3.20 20.88 5.86
CA VAL A 503 4.30 20.64 4.90
C VAL A 503 3.99 19.56 3.87
N LEU A 504 3.22 18.52 4.22
CA LEU A 504 2.83 17.48 3.27
C LEU A 504 1.74 17.96 2.29
N TYR A 505 0.77 18.74 2.79
CA TYR A 505 -0.23 19.40 1.95
C TYR A 505 0.42 20.33 0.92
N ASP A 506 1.39 21.14 1.33
CA ASP A 506 2.09 22.07 0.45
C ASP A 506 2.95 21.35 -0.61
N LEU A 507 3.50 20.16 -0.31
CA LEU A 507 4.15 19.33 -1.33
C LEU A 507 3.15 18.90 -2.42
N VAL A 508 1.98 18.41 -2.03
CA VAL A 508 0.94 17.89 -2.94
C VAL A 508 0.26 19.00 -3.75
N HIS A 509 -0.07 20.13 -3.12
CA HIS A 509 -0.94 21.15 -3.72
C HIS A 509 -0.20 22.40 -4.22
N LYS A 510 1.09 22.59 -3.89
CA LYS A 510 1.90 23.71 -4.41
C LYS A 510 3.15 23.23 -5.15
N HIS A 511 4.05 22.51 -4.48
CA HIS A 511 5.38 22.23 -5.04
C HIS A 511 5.37 21.23 -6.20
N ILE A 512 4.66 20.09 -6.08
CA ILE A 512 4.54 19.13 -7.18
C ILE A 512 3.75 19.71 -8.37
N PRO A 513 2.61 20.41 -8.19
CA PRO A 513 1.91 21.08 -9.29
C PRO A 513 2.75 22.15 -9.99
N GLN A 514 3.51 22.97 -9.25
CA GLN A 514 4.42 23.94 -9.85
C GLN A 514 5.51 23.25 -10.67
N PHE A 515 6.19 22.24 -10.11
CA PHE A 515 7.20 21.47 -10.85
C PHE A 515 6.61 20.79 -12.11
N LEU A 516 5.39 20.24 -12.02
CA LEU A 516 4.67 19.67 -13.15
C LEU A 516 4.27 20.71 -14.20
N PHE A 517 4.09 21.98 -13.81
CA PHE A 517 3.94 23.11 -14.74
C PHE A 517 5.29 23.45 -15.38
N ASP A 518 6.35 23.69 -14.59
CA ASP A 518 7.68 24.10 -15.06
C ASP A 518 8.28 23.17 -16.13
N ILE A 519 8.10 21.84 -15.99
CA ILE A 519 8.58 20.85 -16.97
C ILE A 519 7.70 20.80 -18.25
N ARG A 520 6.43 21.26 -18.16
CA ARG A 520 5.46 21.25 -19.28
C ARG A 520 5.30 22.63 -19.93
N GLU A 521 5.72 23.70 -19.29
CA GLU A 521 5.47 25.09 -19.70
C GLU A 521 5.82 25.33 -21.17
N LYS A 522 7.02 24.95 -21.60
CA LYS A 522 7.50 25.10 -22.99
C LYS A 522 6.58 24.39 -23.99
N PHE A 523 6.07 23.21 -23.63
CA PHE A 523 5.09 22.48 -24.44
C PHE A 523 3.71 23.16 -24.43
N ILE A 524 3.26 23.67 -23.27
CA ILE A 524 1.99 24.39 -23.14
C ILE A 524 2.00 25.66 -24.02
N TRP A 525 3.04 26.48 -23.94
CA TRP A 525 3.14 27.71 -24.74
C TRP A 525 3.29 27.44 -26.24
N THR A 526 4.10 26.44 -26.66
CA THR A 526 4.17 26.06 -28.09
C THR A 526 2.84 25.51 -28.60
N LEU A 527 2.11 24.74 -27.80
CA LEU A 527 0.76 24.28 -28.14
C LEU A 527 -0.21 25.47 -28.30
N VAL A 528 -0.25 26.39 -27.33
CA VAL A 528 -1.08 27.62 -27.40
C VAL A 528 -0.74 28.46 -28.63
N ALA A 529 0.55 28.62 -28.98
CA ALA A 529 0.99 29.34 -30.17
C ALA A 529 0.56 28.66 -31.49
N LEU A 530 0.58 27.33 -31.55
CA LEU A 530 0.10 26.58 -32.71
C LEU A 530 -1.43 26.67 -32.87
N TRP A 531 -2.19 26.62 -31.77
CA TRP A 531 -3.65 26.81 -31.81
C TRP A 531 -4.02 28.25 -32.17
N SER A 532 -3.32 29.27 -31.65
CA SER A 532 -3.60 30.68 -31.99
C SER A 532 -3.24 30.99 -33.44
N LEU A 533 -2.13 30.46 -33.97
CA LEU A 533 -1.77 30.57 -35.39
C LEU A 533 -2.80 29.88 -36.30
N SER A 534 -3.27 28.69 -35.92
CA SER A 534 -4.34 27.96 -36.64
C SER A 534 -5.66 28.73 -36.64
N LEU A 535 -6.06 29.30 -35.50
CA LEU A 535 -7.26 30.13 -35.38
C LEU A 535 -7.14 31.43 -36.21
N LEU A 536 -5.97 32.07 -36.21
CA LEU A 536 -5.70 33.26 -37.02
C LEU A 536 -5.78 32.92 -38.52
N TYR A 537 -5.21 31.79 -38.95
CA TYR A 537 -5.28 31.31 -40.34
C TYR A 537 -6.73 31.03 -40.79
N LEU A 538 -7.53 30.38 -39.94
CA LEU A 538 -8.96 30.15 -40.20
C LEU A 538 -9.76 31.46 -40.25
N LEU A 539 -9.49 32.40 -39.34
CA LEU A 539 -10.13 33.72 -39.33
C LEU A 539 -9.75 34.55 -40.57
N HIS A 540 -8.49 34.52 -40.98
CA HIS A 540 -8.01 35.16 -42.22
C HIS A 540 -8.74 34.59 -43.44
N ILE A 541 -8.87 33.26 -43.57
CA ILE A 541 -9.64 32.64 -44.66
C ILE A 541 -11.13 33.02 -44.60
N ALA A 542 -11.72 33.10 -43.40
CA ALA A 542 -13.11 33.51 -43.23
C ALA A 542 -13.34 34.97 -43.67
N VAL A 543 -12.48 35.90 -43.24
CA VAL A 543 -12.52 37.32 -43.62
C VAL A 543 -12.30 37.49 -45.12
N VAL A 544 -11.25 36.88 -45.70
CA VAL A 544 -10.98 36.94 -47.15
C VAL A 544 -12.16 36.38 -47.96
N ARG A 545 -12.83 35.31 -47.50
CA ARG A 545 -14.05 34.82 -48.17
C ARG A 545 -15.23 35.77 -48.01
N LEU A 546 -15.38 36.44 -46.87
CA LEU A 546 -16.44 37.43 -46.63
C LEU A 546 -16.25 38.67 -47.50
N ASP A 547 -15.03 39.18 -47.61
CA ASP A 547 -14.70 40.33 -48.46
C ASP A 547 -14.76 39.98 -49.94
N VAL A 548 -14.34 38.77 -50.36
CA VAL A 548 -14.57 38.30 -51.73
C VAL A 548 -16.08 38.23 -52.05
N LEU A 549 -16.94 37.79 -51.12
CA LEU A 549 -18.39 37.83 -51.30
C LEU A 549 -18.93 39.27 -51.36
N ARG A 550 -18.42 40.17 -50.50
CA ARG A 550 -18.82 41.58 -50.43
C ARG A 550 -18.42 42.35 -51.69
N ILE A 551 -17.16 42.27 -52.10
CA ILE A 551 -16.65 42.86 -53.35
C ILE A 551 -17.41 42.30 -54.55
N ARG A 552 -17.70 41.00 -54.60
CA ARG A 552 -18.49 40.37 -55.67
C ARG A 552 -19.98 40.75 -55.65
N SER A 553 -20.50 41.26 -54.53
CA SER A 553 -21.83 41.87 -54.46
C SER A 553 -21.85 43.31 -55.01
N HIS A 554 -20.77 44.07 -54.83
CA HIS A 554 -20.62 45.43 -55.37
C HIS A 554 -20.15 45.46 -56.85
N LEU A 555 -19.44 44.43 -57.32
CA LEU A 555 -19.11 44.23 -58.74
C LEU A 555 -20.27 43.63 -59.56
N LYS A 556 -21.46 43.46 -58.97
CA LYS A 556 -22.66 43.11 -59.72
C LYS A 556 -23.24 44.39 -60.33
N SER A 557 -23.33 44.44 -61.65
CA SER A 557 -23.76 45.64 -62.40
C SER A 557 -25.15 46.15 -61.98
N PRO A 558 -25.45 47.45 -62.19
CA PRO A 558 -26.79 48.02 -62.01
C PRO A 558 -27.75 47.51 -63.11
N SER A 559 -28.10 46.23 -63.01
CA SER A 559 -28.95 45.49 -63.95
C SER A 559 -29.94 44.57 -63.23
N SER A 560 -30.06 44.71 -61.91
CA SER A 560 -30.83 43.80 -61.04
C SER A 560 -32.35 43.92 -61.17
N HIS A 561 -32.86 44.90 -61.93
CA HIS A 561 -34.29 45.09 -62.23
C HIS A 561 -34.76 44.37 -63.51
N ARG A 562 -33.95 43.46 -64.08
CA ARG A 562 -34.37 42.52 -65.15
C ARG A 562 -34.03 41.06 -64.85
N ILE A 563 -34.42 40.59 -63.66
CA ILE A 563 -34.54 39.15 -63.37
C ILE A 563 -35.99 38.87 -62.98
N ALA A 564 -36.74 38.23 -63.88
CA ALA A 564 -38.13 37.86 -63.62
C ALA A 564 -38.21 36.77 -62.54
N ALA A 565 -39.13 36.92 -61.58
CA ALA A 565 -39.25 36.07 -60.39
C ALA A 565 -39.41 34.56 -60.72
N GLN A 566 -39.96 34.22 -61.89
CA GLN A 566 -40.08 32.85 -62.39
C GLN A 566 -38.73 32.11 -62.49
N SER A 567 -37.62 32.83 -62.75
CA SER A 567 -36.29 32.22 -62.87
C SER A 567 -35.69 31.74 -61.54
N LEU A 568 -36.14 32.27 -60.39
CA LEU A 568 -35.73 31.78 -59.07
C LEU A 568 -36.38 30.43 -58.71
N LEU A 569 -37.60 30.17 -59.19
CA LEU A 569 -38.30 28.90 -58.97
C LEU A 569 -37.74 27.75 -59.84
N ALA A 570 -37.10 28.05 -60.97
CA ALA A 570 -36.51 27.05 -61.85
C ALA A 570 -35.30 26.32 -61.21
N VAL A 571 -34.53 27.00 -60.36
CA VAL A 571 -33.32 26.43 -59.71
C VAL A 571 -33.68 25.40 -58.64
N ALA A 572 -34.91 25.41 -58.12
CA ALA A 572 -35.40 24.48 -57.08
C ALA A 572 -35.49 23.00 -57.53
N ARG A 573 -35.16 22.67 -58.79
CA ARG A 573 -35.17 21.29 -59.32
C ARG A 573 -33.78 20.68 -59.60
N VAL A 574 -32.67 21.32 -59.24
CA VAL A 574 -31.32 20.70 -59.35
C VAL A 574 -30.97 19.93 -58.08
N GLY A 575 -31.53 18.73 -57.94
CA GLY A 575 -31.32 17.83 -56.79
C GLY A 575 -29.93 17.19 -56.71
N LYS A 576 -28.86 17.98 -56.55
CA LYS A 576 -27.47 17.45 -56.51
C LYS A 576 -26.49 18.18 -55.57
N ILE A 577 -26.98 18.73 -54.45
CA ILE A 577 -26.13 19.29 -53.36
C ILE A 577 -26.41 18.60 -52.01
N ALA A 578 -26.61 17.27 -52.03
CA ALA A 578 -26.80 16.46 -50.82
C ALA A 578 -25.48 15.88 -50.26
N SER A 579 -24.43 15.74 -51.08
CA SER A 579 -23.22 14.96 -50.76
C SER A 579 -22.15 15.68 -49.93
N VAL A 580 -22.27 17.00 -49.70
CA VAL A 580 -21.22 17.80 -49.04
C VAL A 580 -21.45 17.97 -47.53
N LYS A 581 -22.67 17.71 -47.01
CA LYS A 581 -22.97 17.84 -45.57
C LYS A 581 -22.26 16.81 -44.69
N GLN A 582 -21.78 15.69 -45.24
CA GLN A 582 -21.17 14.60 -44.46
C GLN A 582 -19.74 14.91 -43.96
N VAL A 583 -19.06 15.92 -44.52
CA VAL A 583 -17.63 16.20 -44.25
C VAL A 583 -17.43 17.28 -43.19
N LEU A 584 -18.43 18.12 -42.92
CA LEU A 584 -18.30 19.24 -41.96
C LEU A 584 -18.74 18.89 -40.52
N LEU A 585 -19.33 17.70 -40.30
CA LEU A 585 -19.89 17.30 -39.01
C LEU A 585 -18.99 16.35 -38.18
N THR A 586 -17.72 16.20 -38.56
CA THR A 586 -16.76 15.25 -37.94
C THR A 586 -15.51 15.92 -37.35
N VAL A 587 -15.46 17.26 -37.29
CA VAL A 587 -14.28 18.04 -36.85
C VAL A 587 -14.56 18.89 -35.59
N ILE A 588 -15.67 18.63 -34.88
CA ILE A 588 -16.02 19.30 -33.61
C ILE A 588 -16.37 18.23 -32.57
N VAL A 589 -15.76 18.32 -31.37
CA VAL A 589 -15.78 17.31 -30.28
C VAL A 589 -14.94 16.06 -30.65
N PRO A 590 -13.80 15.82 -29.97
CA PRO A 590 -13.84 15.34 -28.58
C PRO A 590 -13.07 16.20 -27.57
N SER A 591 -13.76 17.17 -26.96
CA SER A 591 -13.28 17.88 -25.76
C SER A 591 -14.14 17.54 -24.55
N ARG A 592 -14.08 16.28 -24.08
CA ARG A 592 -14.49 15.91 -22.70
C ARG A 592 -13.27 15.93 -21.78
N VAL A 593 -12.69 17.13 -21.63
CA VAL A 593 -11.81 17.42 -20.49
C VAL A 593 -12.72 17.77 -19.31
N ILE A 594 -12.55 17.09 -18.19
CA ILE A 594 -13.36 17.32 -16.99
C ILE A 594 -12.76 18.50 -16.22
N CYS A 595 -13.30 19.70 -16.42
CA CYS A 595 -13.06 20.82 -15.52
C CYS A 595 -14.03 20.72 -14.33
N VAL A 596 -13.50 20.49 -13.14
CA VAL A 596 -14.26 20.58 -11.89
C VAL A 596 -14.52 22.07 -11.59
N SER A 597 -15.79 22.46 -11.46
CA SER A 597 -16.17 23.82 -11.08
C SER A 597 -16.43 23.90 -9.57
N LEU A 598 -15.69 24.75 -8.85
CA LEU A 598 -16.02 25.11 -7.47
C LEU A 598 -17.14 26.15 -7.48
N ASN A 599 -18.37 25.73 -7.17
CA ASN A 599 -19.47 26.66 -6.90
C ASN A 599 -19.51 27.01 -5.41
N HIS A 600 -18.86 28.10 -5.02
CA HIS A 600 -19.06 28.77 -3.73
C HIS A 600 -19.87 30.06 -3.96
N PRO A 601 -21.18 30.09 -3.68
CA PRO A 601 -21.97 31.31 -3.85
C PRO A 601 -21.76 32.27 -2.68
N LEU A 602 -21.09 33.39 -2.95
CA LEU A 602 -21.10 34.58 -2.08
C LEU A 602 -22.17 35.56 -2.59
N THR A 603 -23.24 35.75 -1.83
CA THR A 603 -24.30 36.72 -2.15
C THR A 603 -24.73 37.50 -0.91
N HIS A 604 -24.26 38.75 -0.82
CA HIS A 604 -24.83 39.77 0.05
C HIS A 604 -25.46 40.88 -0.81
N PRO A 605 -26.73 41.24 -0.56
CA PRO A 605 -27.25 42.58 -0.81
C PRO A 605 -27.76 43.22 0.51
N PRO A 606 -27.41 44.49 0.81
CA PRO A 606 -27.88 45.16 2.02
C PRO A 606 -29.06 46.11 1.75
N THR A 607 -30.15 45.98 2.51
CA THR A 607 -30.99 47.09 3.05
C THR A 607 -32.06 46.56 4.01
N GLN A 608 -32.55 47.43 4.90
CA GLN A 608 -33.62 47.22 5.89
C GLN A 608 -34.63 48.40 5.78
N PRO A 609 -35.73 48.43 6.57
CA PRO A 609 -36.82 47.46 6.74
C PRO A 609 -38.17 48.18 6.40
N PRO A 610 -39.42 47.83 6.86
CA PRO A 610 -39.83 47.73 8.29
C PRO A 610 -40.88 46.64 8.66
N THR A 611 -40.95 46.34 9.97
CA THR A 611 -42.14 45.91 10.78
C THR A 611 -43.26 45.05 10.15
N HIS A 612 -43.40 43.79 10.60
CA HIS A 612 -44.38 43.37 11.64
C HIS A 612 -44.38 41.84 11.86
N SER A 613 -44.63 41.41 13.12
CA SER A 613 -45.01 40.03 13.50
C SER A 613 -46.50 40.03 13.90
N PRO A 614 -47.23 38.90 13.78
CA PRO A 614 -47.27 37.95 14.90
C PRO A 614 -47.44 36.45 14.55
N ASN A 615 -47.30 35.64 15.60
CA ASN A 615 -47.57 34.21 15.75
C ASN A 615 -48.71 33.61 14.92
N HIS A 616 -48.54 32.36 14.47
CA HIS A 616 -49.31 31.25 15.07
C HIS A 616 -48.64 29.87 14.87
N SER A 617 -48.93 28.93 15.77
CA SER A 617 -48.57 27.52 15.69
C SER A 617 -49.79 26.65 15.34
N LEU A 618 -49.56 25.49 14.72
CA LEU A 618 -50.53 24.39 14.66
C LEU A 618 -49.83 23.05 14.37
N ASN A 619 -50.24 22.00 15.06
CA ASN A 619 -49.83 20.62 14.80
C ASN A 619 -50.67 20.02 13.66
N HIS A 620 -50.14 19.02 12.95
CA HIS A 620 -50.68 17.65 12.99
C HIS A 620 -49.84 16.65 12.17
N GLN A 621 -49.71 15.43 12.68
CA GLN A 621 -49.42 14.23 11.88
C GLN A 621 -50.74 13.50 11.57
N LEU A 622 -50.80 12.80 10.44
CA LEU A 622 -51.57 11.55 10.32
C LEU A 622 -50.92 10.61 9.28
N THR A 623 -51.34 9.34 9.28
CA THR A 623 -50.64 8.21 8.65
C THR A 623 -51.40 7.60 7.46
N HIS A 624 -50.64 7.10 6.46
CA HIS A 624 -50.74 5.82 5.70
C HIS A 624 -52.09 5.06 5.50
N PRO A 625 -52.19 4.10 4.54
CA PRO A 625 -51.40 3.81 3.31
C PRO A 625 -52.27 3.45 2.07
N LEU A 626 -51.61 3.05 0.95
CA LEU A 626 -51.95 1.96 -0.02
C LEU A 626 -51.75 2.33 -1.50
N ASN A 627 -50.82 1.62 -2.17
CA ASN A 627 -51.11 0.74 -3.31
C ASN A 627 -49.88 -0.10 -3.70
N HIS A 628 -50.07 -1.16 -4.49
CA HIS A 628 -49.15 -2.31 -4.62
C HIS A 628 -48.47 -2.43 -6.03
N PRO A 629 -47.58 -3.43 -6.29
CA PRO A 629 -46.48 -3.36 -7.27
C PRO A 629 -46.88 -4.07 -8.62
N PRO A 630 -45.99 -4.56 -9.53
CA PRO A 630 -44.51 -4.59 -9.55
C PRO A 630 -43.83 -4.30 -10.92
N THR A 631 -42.53 -4.65 -11.00
CA THR A 631 -41.70 -5.08 -12.17
C THR A 631 -40.46 -4.24 -12.52
N HIS A 632 -39.38 -4.99 -12.80
CA HIS A 632 -38.10 -4.68 -13.46
C HIS A 632 -37.55 -3.23 -13.52
N SER A 633 -36.38 -3.05 -12.92
CA SER A 633 -35.33 -2.16 -13.43
C SER A 633 -34.00 -2.90 -13.55
N LEU A 634 -33.41 -2.91 -14.75
CA LEU A 634 -32.16 -3.60 -15.07
C LEU A 634 -30.97 -2.64 -14.90
N ILE A 635 -29.97 -3.04 -14.12
CA ILE A 635 -28.63 -2.42 -14.14
C ILE A 635 -27.56 -3.52 -14.18
N HIS A 636 -27.29 -4.03 -15.38
CA HIS A 636 -26.04 -4.73 -15.68
C HIS A 636 -25.07 -3.75 -16.38
N PRO A 637 -23.82 -3.62 -15.92
CA PRO A 637 -22.77 -2.98 -16.71
C PRO A 637 -22.28 -3.96 -17.79
N LEU A 638 -22.38 -3.59 -19.08
CA LEU A 638 -21.77 -4.37 -20.16
C LEU A 638 -20.67 -3.59 -20.88
N SER A 639 -19.43 -3.99 -20.62
CA SER A 639 -18.25 -3.61 -21.37
C SER A 639 -17.99 -4.58 -22.53
N SER A 640 -18.56 -4.31 -23.71
CA SER A 640 -18.19 -5.03 -24.95
C SER A 640 -18.64 -4.32 -26.21
N LEU A 641 -17.69 -3.81 -27.01
CA LEU A 641 -17.80 -3.61 -28.47
C LEU A 641 -16.49 -3.03 -29.01
N PHE A 642 -15.71 -3.82 -29.76
CA PHE A 642 -14.91 -3.42 -30.94
C PHE A 642 -14.04 -4.60 -31.41
N HIS A 643 -14.42 -5.23 -32.52
CA HIS A 643 -13.53 -6.02 -33.38
C HIS A 643 -14.19 -6.20 -34.77
N TRP A 644 -13.38 -6.59 -35.77
CA TRP A 644 -13.69 -6.57 -37.23
C TRP A 644 -13.80 -5.16 -37.83
N SER A 645 -13.21 -4.85 -39.01
CA SER A 645 -12.29 -5.62 -39.88
C SER A 645 -11.47 -4.63 -40.76
N LEU A 646 -10.60 -4.96 -41.73
CA LEU A 646 -10.32 -6.21 -42.48
C LEU A 646 -8.80 -6.31 -42.81
N ARG A 647 -8.41 -6.64 -44.06
CA ARG A 647 -7.01 -6.78 -44.54
C ARG A 647 -6.91 -6.62 -46.07
N SER A 648 -5.78 -6.06 -46.54
CA SER A 648 -5.06 -6.41 -47.79
C SER A 648 -3.71 -5.64 -47.81
N LEU A 649 -2.54 -6.29 -47.63
CA LEU A 649 -1.65 -6.97 -48.62
C LEU A 649 -0.82 -5.98 -49.51
N PRO A 650 0.38 -6.34 -50.01
CA PRO A 650 1.56 -6.95 -49.34
C PRO A 650 2.94 -6.34 -49.79
N PHE A 651 4.08 -6.80 -49.23
CA PHE A 651 5.41 -7.08 -49.86
C PHE A 651 6.66 -6.92 -48.93
N THR A 652 7.82 -7.42 -49.39
CA THR A 652 9.10 -7.65 -48.70
C THR A 652 10.32 -7.14 -49.51
N PRO A 653 11.55 -6.99 -48.93
CA PRO A 653 12.64 -6.13 -49.46
C PRO A 653 13.71 -6.87 -50.31
N PRO A 654 14.65 -6.14 -50.98
CA PRO A 654 16.01 -5.95 -50.43
C PRO A 654 16.63 -4.52 -50.68
N SER A 655 17.96 -4.38 -50.80
CA SER A 655 18.78 -3.16 -50.51
C SER A 655 19.64 -2.61 -51.70
N PRO A 656 20.81 -1.93 -51.54
CA PRO A 656 21.00 -0.45 -51.59
C PRO A 656 22.08 0.04 -52.62
N PRO A 657 22.55 1.32 -52.66
CA PRO A 657 22.14 2.58 -52.01
C PRO A 657 21.54 3.60 -53.04
N PRO A 658 22.13 4.73 -53.57
CA PRO A 658 23.36 5.52 -53.33
C PRO A 658 23.14 7.06 -53.09
N SER A 659 24.25 7.84 -53.05
CA SER A 659 24.40 9.31 -53.29
C SER A 659 23.40 10.34 -52.71
N ALA A 660 23.76 10.85 -51.52
CA ALA A 660 23.79 12.27 -51.08
C ALA A 660 22.70 13.30 -51.48
N SER A 661 21.99 13.82 -50.46
CA SER A 661 21.91 15.27 -50.19
C SER A 661 21.62 15.54 -48.70
N PHE A 662 21.88 16.75 -48.21
CA PHE A 662 21.71 17.13 -46.79
C PHE A 662 20.27 17.58 -46.48
N THR A 663 19.63 17.00 -45.47
CA THR A 663 18.50 17.64 -44.76
C THR A 663 18.40 17.12 -43.32
N GLN A 664 18.53 18.00 -42.33
CA GLN A 664 18.33 17.62 -40.92
C GLN A 664 16.84 17.50 -40.60
N ILE A 665 16.33 16.27 -40.52
CA ILE A 665 14.99 16.02 -39.96
C ILE A 665 15.10 16.02 -38.44
N LEU A 666 14.38 16.94 -37.78
CA LEU A 666 14.31 16.99 -36.32
C LEU A 666 13.37 15.88 -35.81
N ILE A 667 13.89 14.66 -35.68
CA ILE A 667 13.14 13.53 -35.11
C ILE A 667 12.97 13.76 -33.61
N PHE A 668 11.79 14.29 -33.23
CA PHE A 668 11.40 14.35 -31.83
C PHE A 668 11.20 12.93 -31.28
N HIS A 669 12.14 12.49 -30.45
CA HIS A 669 11.92 11.34 -29.58
C HIS A 669 10.82 11.65 -28.56
N ILE A 670 9.58 11.36 -28.93
CA ILE A 670 8.46 11.24 -28.00
C ILE A 670 8.88 10.20 -26.96
N PHE A 671 9.03 10.61 -25.70
CA PHE A 671 9.25 9.67 -24.61
C PHE A 671 8.09 8.66 -24.61
N PRO A 672 8.37 7.34 -24.61
CA PRO A 672 7.29 6.37 -24.55
C PRO A 672 6.47 6.60 -23.27
N PRO A 673 5.14 6.37 -23.30
CA PRO A 673 4.35 6.35 -22.08
C PRO A 673 4.95 5.33 -21.10
N PRO A 674 4.76 5.51 -19.78
CA PRO A 674 5.33 4.60 -18.78
C PRO A 674 4.96 3.15 -19.14
N PRO A 675 5.90 2.20 -19.00
CA PRO A 675 5.61 0.80 -19.29
C PRO A 675 4.42 0.39 -18.42
N LYS A 676 3.34 -0.05 -19.06
CA LYS A 676 2.20 -0.65 -18.35
C LYS A 676 2.76 -1.75 -17.43
N PRO A 677 2.31 -1.88 -16.17
CA PRO A 677 2.61 -3.10 -15.41
C PRO A 677 2.14 -4.30 -16.25
N PRO A 678 2.83 -5.46 -16.16
CA PRO A 678 2.66 -6.57 -17.11
C PRO A 678 1.28 -7.25 -17.00
N TYR A 679 0.28 -6.60 -17.57
CA TYR A 679 -0.95 -7.23 -18.05
C TYR A 679 -0.57 -8.01 -19.30
N LEU A 680 -0.46 -9.33 -19.12
CA LEU A 680 -0.48 -10.30 -20.21
C LEU A 680 -1.69 -10.00 -21.10
N ASN A 681 -1.45 -9.86 -22.41
CA ASN A 681 -2.45 -9.38 -23.35
C ASN A 681 -3.53 -10.46 -23.56
N PRO A 682 -4.84 -10.13 -23.48
CA PRO A 682 -5.91 -11.09 -23.73
C PRO A 682 -6.14 -11.32 -25.23
N SER A 683 -6.83 -12.43 -25.56
CA SER A 683 -7.16 -12.93 -26.91
C SER A 683 -5.94 -13.38 -27.75
N SER A 684 -5.99 -14.48 -28.50
CA SER A 684 -7.17 -15.10 -29.15
C SER A 684 -7.43 -16.56 -28.78
N SER A 685 -8.70 -16.96 -28.90
CA SER A 685 -9.17 -18.33 -28.68
C SER A 685 -9.16 -19.17 -29.95
N LEU A 686 -8.86 -20.46 -29.80
CA LEU A 686 -9.32 -21.52 -30.71
C LEU A 686 -10.01 -22.58 -29.85
N ILE A 687 -11.33 -22.71 -30.00
CA ILE A 687 -12.12 -23.73 -29.32
C ILE A 687 -12.17 -24.95 -30.22
N ALA A 688 -11.71 -26.09 -29.70
CA ALA A 688 -12.02 -27.41 -30.23
C ALA A 688 -12.55 -28.29 -29.08
N PHE A 689 -13.75 -28.82 -29.31
CA PHE A 689 -14.52 -29.77 -28.51
C PHE A 689 -13.73 -30.67 -27.54
N PHE A 690 -14.24 -30.82 -26.31
CA PHE A 690 -14.94 -32.05 -25.92
C PHE A 690 -15.92 -31.81 -24.74
N ARG A 691 -16.83 -32.77 -24.51
CA ARG A 691 -17.93 -32.68 -23.52
C ARG A 691 -17.45 -32.90 -22.07
N PRO A 692 -18.17 -32.36 -21.06
CA PRO A 692 -18.01 -32.80 -19.68
C PRO A 692 -18.53 -34.23 -19.50
N PHE A 693 -17.86 -35.00 -18.66
CA PHE A 693 -18.38 -36.26 -18.11
C PHE A 693 -18.60 -36.12 -16.60
N LEU A 694 -19.77 -36.56 -16.13
CA LEU A 694 -20.10 -36.70 -14.71
C LEU A 694 -19.53 -38.02 -14.16
N PRO A 695 -19.28 -38.11 -12.83
CA PRO A 695 -18.57 -39.25 -12.24
C PRO A 695 -19.50 -40.42 -11.86
N SER A 696 -19.03 -41.66 -12.07
CA SER A 696 -19.41 -42.91 -11.35
C SER A 696 -18.91 -44.14 -12.15
N PRO A 697 -18.84 -45.34 -11.56
CA PRO A 697 -18.46 -45.67 -10.17
C PRO A 697 -17.33 -46.75 -10.11
N CYS A 698 -16.81 -47.05 -8.92
CA CYS A 698 -16.15 -48.36 -8.67
C CYS A 698 -17.21 -49.48 -8.73
N PRO A 699 -16.87 -50.71 -9.16
CA PRO A 699 -16.48 -51.74 -8.16
C PRO A 699 -15.40 -52.71 -8.72
N PRO A 700 -15.26 -53.99 -8.28
CA PRO A 700 -14.38 -54.32 -7.15
C PRO A 700 -13.41 -55.50 -7.42
N THR A 701 -12.66 -55.93 -6.38
CA THR A 701 -12.01 -57.26 -6.23
C THR A 701 -10.87 -57.63 -7.23
N SER A 702 -9.88 -58.46 -6.91
CA SER A 702 -9.35 -58.96 -5.62
C SER A 702 -7.99 -59.67 -5.81
N LEU A 703 -7.43 -60.17 -4.70
CA LEU A 703 -6.43 -61.24 -4.56
C LEU A 703 -4.93 -60.94 -4.69
N ALA A 704 -4.25 -61.42 -3.64
CA ALA A 704 -3.00 -62.20 -3.64
C ALA A 704 -1.65 -61.51 -3.88
N ALA A 705 -0.86 -61.47 -2.81
CA ALA A 705 0.58 -61.31 -2.85
C ALA A 705 1.29 -62.58 -3.37
N LEU A 706 2.52 -62.43 -3.87
CA LEU A 706 3.55 -63.46 -3.84
C LEU A 706 4.96 -62.83 -3.84
N LEU A 707 5.74 -63.22 -2.84
CA LEU A 707 7.21 -63.15 -2.71
C LEU A 707 7.74 -64.59 -2.93
N PRO A 708 9.06 -64.87 -3.04
CA PRO A 708 10.24 -64.01 -3.23
C PRO A 708 10.98 -64.50 -4.54
N PRO A 709 12.29 -64.85 -4.64
CA PRO A 709 13.45 -64.71 -3.74
C PRO A 709 13.99 -63.28 -3.64
#